data_AF-A0A7J6IGW6-F1
#
_entry.id   AF-A0A7J6IGW6-F1
#
_cell.length_a   1.000
_cell.length_b   1.000
_cell.length_c   1.000
_cell.angle_alpha   90.00
_cell.angle_beta   90.00
_cell.angle_gamma   90.00
#
_symmetry.space_group_name_H-M   'P 1'
#
loop_
_entity.id
_entity.type
_entity.pdbx_description
1 polymer ?
#
loop_
_entity_poly.entity_id
_entity_poly.type
_entity_poly.pdbx_seq_one_letter_code
_entity_poly.pdbx_strand_id
1 'polypeptide(L)'
;MKMPHFSRQGAHQRPPPEARFPHAPHPAEQPAIRASEVAGGRNPIRRSSGPPWSPKLKASSAVCKLNFPRCTVRRQTAEKGHRNLTTYLQLTNLTKPSDRAYGSRSPPSSRRFPTSSTRSIIQVDAGSAHGDGPLPPTGNGAAAGGHARELFTVNSPNVVYNDTEILSKYTYRTTKVSQDANGKYVATPTETLYEFKTERKVPRVGMMLVGWGGNNGTTVTAGILANRRGLTWDTREGARAANYYGSVIMGSTVKLGTDAATAKDVNIPFHDLLPMVHPNDLAIGGWDISGMNLAAAMDRAQVLEPTLKAQVKKEMGEMVPLPSIYYPDFIAANQEDRADNVLPGTKACMAHVEQIRKDIRDFKEANGLDKVIVQWTANTERYADIIPGVNDTAENLLKAIEEGHEEVSPSTVFSVACTLEGVPFINGSPQNTFVPGAIELAEKHGAFIGGDDFKSGQTKMKSALVDFLINAGIKLTSIASYNHLGNNDGKNLSSHKQFRSKEISKSNVVDDMVEANTVLYKEGEHPDHTVVIKYMPAVGDNKRALDEYYAEIFMGGHQTISLFNVCEDSLLASPLIIDLVLVAEMMTRIQWKAVSSDGAATKDFKGFHSVLSILSYMLKAPMTPPGTPVVNALSKQRAALTNIFRACVGLEPESEMTLEHKLF
;
A
#
# COMPACT_ATOMS: atom_id res chain seq x y z
N MET A 1 57.84 -39.78 -38.66
CA MET A 1 58.68 -40.34 -37.56
C MET A 1 57.77 -40.46 -36.35
N LYS A 2 57.52 -41.64 -35.77
CA LYS A 2 58.38 -42.47 -34.88
C LYS A 2 58.76 -41.77 -33.56
N MET A 3 58.29 -42.34 -32.44
CA MET A 3 58.67 -42.03 -31.04
C MET A 3 60.04 -42.63 -30.66
N PRO A 4 60.62 -42.27 -29.50
CA PRO A 4 60.59 -43.11 -28.27
C PRO A 4 59.93 -42.41 -27.05
N HIS A 5 59.36 -43.04 -26.01
CA HIS A 5 59.93 -43.85 -24.89
C HIS A 5 60.98 -43.09 -24.03
N PHE A 6 61.08 -43.18 -22.68
CA PHE A 6 60.39 -43.89 -21.57
C PHE A 6 60.89 -43.29 -20.19
N SER A 7 60.48 -43.62 -18.94
CA SER A 7 59.39 -44.42 -18.31
C SER A 7 59.32 -44.24 -16.76
N ARG A 8 58.10 -44.27 -16.17
CA ARG A 8 57.68 -44.67 -14.79
C ARG A 8 58.42 -44.20 -13.49
N GLN A 9 57.58 -43.95 -12.45
CA GLN A 9 57.75 -43.83 -10.98
C GLN A 9 57.57 -42.39 -10.44
N GLY A 10 56.89 -42.12 -9.32
CA GLY A 10 56.13 -42.98 -8.38
C GLY A 10 55.54 -42.18 -7.19
N ALA A 11 54.97 -42.89 -6.20
CA ALA A 11 54.46 -42.41 -4.88
C ALA A 11 53.13 -41.60 -4.81
N HIS A 12 52.39 -41.82 -3.72
CA HIS A 12 51.20 -41.05 -3.31
C HIS A 12 51.59 -39.80 -2.51
N GLN A 13 50.82 -38.71 -2.67
CA GLN A 13 50.54 -37.75 -1.58
C GLN A 13 49.06 -37.34 -1.56
N ARG A 14 48.61 -36.79 -0.43
CA ARG A 14 47.21 -36.46 -0.12
C ARG A 14 46.87 -35.02 -0.56
N PRO A 15 45.59 -34.68 -0.80
CA PRO A 15 45.20 -33.27 -0.94
C PRO A 15 45.44 -32.48 0.36
N PRO A 16 45.72 -31.16 0.27
CA PRO A 16 45.86 -30.29 1.43
C PRO A 16 44.49 -30.03 2.12
N PRO A 17 44.50 -29.61 3.40
CA PRO A 17 43.29 -29.57 4.24
C PRO A 17 42.43 -28.31 4.07
N GLU A 18 41.21 -28.39 4.60
CA GLU A 18 40.19 -27.35 4.65
C GLU A 18 40.64 -26.10 5.43
N ALA A 19 40.34 -24.92 4.91
CA ALA A 19 40.47 -23.66 5.65
C ALA A 19 39.23 -23.45 6.53
N ARG A 20 39.38 -23.61 7.85
CA ARG A 20 38.31 -23.31 8.83
C ARG A 20 38.19 -21.81 9.05
N PHE A 21 36.98 -21.27 8.90
CA PHE A 21 36.65 -19.92 9.35
C PHE A 21 36.55 -19.89 10.90
N PRO A 22 37.06 -18.85 11.58
CA PRO A 22 36.92 -18.72 13.03
C PRO A 22 35.52 -18.25 13.42
N HIS A 23 35.01 -18.74 14.56
CA HIS A 23 33.74 -18.29 15.13
C HIS A 23 33.84 -16.85 15.67
N ALA A 24 32.77 -16.07 15.51
CA ALA A 24 32.59 -14.80 16.23
C ALA A 24 32.17 -15.09 17.70
N PRO A 25 32.71 -14.36 18.70
CA PRO A 25 32.34 -14.55 20.11
C PRO A 25 31.09 -13.74 20.49
N HIS A 26 30.35 -14.23 21.50
CA HIS A 26 29.31 -13.45 22.17
C HIS A 26 29.90 -12.23 22.91
N PRO A 27 29.17 -11.10 23.01
CA PRO A 27 29.53 -10.02 23.93
C PRO A 27 29.24 -10.44 25.38
N ALA A 28 30.27 -10.38 26.22
CA ALA A 28 30.16 -10.57 27.67
C ALA A 28 30.17 -9.21 28.41
N GLU A 29 29.80 -9.25 29.69
CA GLU A 29 29.53 -8.10 30.56
C GLU A 29 30.68 -7.07 30.67
N GLN A 30 30.34 -5.78 30.73
CA GLN A 30 31.31 -4.73 31.06
C GLN A 30 31.52 -4.62 32.59
N PRO A 31 32.76 -4.58 33.09
CA PRO A 31 33.04 -4.42 34.52
C PRO A 31 33.01 -2.95 34.97
N ALA A 32 32.73 -2.73 36.26
CA ALA A 32 32.67 -1.41 36.86
C ALA A 32 34.05 -0.75 37.07
N ILE A 33 34.12 0.57 36.93
CA ILE A 33 35.30 1.40 37.21
C ILE A 33 35.10 2.16 38.54
N ARG A 34 36.16 2.29 39.36
CA ARG A 34 36.14 3.02 40.64
C ARG A 34 37.53 3.56 41.04
N ALA A 35 37.53 4.60 41.89
CA ALA A 35 38.67 5.38 42.40
C ALA A 35 39.37 6.27 41.33
N SER A 36 39.98 7.41 41.67
CA SER A 36 40.23 8.07 42.98
C SER A 36 39.60 9.49 43.02
N GLU A 37 38.98 9.94 44.13
CA GLU A 37 39.56 10.81 45.19
C GLU A 37 40.26 12.11 44.68
N VAL A 38 40.05 13.29 45.28
CA VAL A 38 40.44 13.67 46.65
C VAL A 38 39.56 14.80 47.29
N ALA A 39 39.33 14.67 48.62
CA ALA A 39 38.91 15.68 49.62
C ALA A 39 37.55 16.43 49.50
N GLY A 40 36.87 16.64 50.65
CA GLY A 40 35.61 17.41 50.72
C GLY A 40 35.07 17.77 52.13
N GLY A 41 35.11 16.83 53.10
CA GLY A 41 35.04 17.14 54.53
C GLY A 41 33.70 17.02 55.30
N ARG A 42 33.81 16.40 56.49
CA ARG A 42 32.92 16.44 57.67
C ARG A 42 31.61 15.61 57.66
N ASN A 43 31.23 15.22 58.88
CA ASN A 43 30.38 14.10 59.33
C ASN A 43 29.90 14.46 60.77
N PRO A 44 29.11 13.68 61.54
CA PRO A 44 27.98 12.76 61.28
C PRO A 44 26.70 13.16 62.08
N ILE A 45 25.65 12.30 62.06
CA ILE A 45 24.80 11.81 63.19
C ILE A 45 23.57 11.07 62.57
N ARG A 46 23.41 9.74 62.64
CA ARG A 46 22.84 8.89 63.75
C ARG A 46 21.40 9.29 64.16
N ARG A 47 20.41 8.39 64.36
CA ARG A 47 20.30 6.91 64.23
C ARG A 47 18.81 6.50 64.46
N SER A 48 18.34 5.35 63.92
CA SER A 48 17.13 4.59 64.38
C SER A 48 15.74 5.29 64.25
N SER A 49 14.57 4.62 64.30
CA SER A 49 14.20 3.17 64.35
C SER A 49 12.70 2.94 64.05
N GLY A 50 12.38 1.77 63.50
CA GLY A 50 11.17 1.00 63.86
C GLY A 50 9.91 1.19 62.98
N PRO A 51 8.96 0.21 62.98
CA PRO A 51 7.96 0.07 61.93
C PRO A 51 6.51 -0.02 62.50
N PRO A 52 5.57 -0.73 61.85
CA PRO A 52 4.43 -0.17 61.11
C PRO A 52 3.10 -0.28 61.89
N TRP A 53 1.96 0.00 61.24
CA TRP A 53 0.74 -0.84 61.33
C TRP A 53 -0.31 -0.44 60.28
N SER A 54 -1.31 -1.31 60.07
CA SER A 54 -2.54 -1.03 59.29
C SER A 54 -3.77 -1.33 60.15
N PRO A 55 -4.96 -0.83 59.79
CA PRO A 55 -6.03 -1.82 59.52
C PRO A 55 -7.02 -1.42 58.41
N LYS A 56 -7.88 -2.38 58.05
CA LYS A 56 -9.04 -2.26 57.14
C LYS A 56 -10.29 -1.83 57.93
N LEU A 57 -11.28 -1.19 57.29
CA LEU A 57 -12.70 -1.66 57.30
C LEU A 57 -13.65 -0.87 56.36
N LYS A 58 -14.91 -1.32 56.29
CA LYS A 58 -15.87 -1.12 55.18
C LYS A 58 -16.90 0.01 55.39
N ALA A 59 -17.35 0.57 54.26
CA ALA A 59 -18.73 0.92 53.87
C ALA A 59 -19.63 1.83 54.75
N SER A 60 -20.26 2.83 54.10
CA SER A 60 -21.74 2.90 53.98
C SER A 60 -22.16 3.86 52.84
N SER A 61 -23.45 3.84 52.48
CA SER A 61 -24.07 4.61 51.39
C SER A 61 -24.81 5.86 51.86
N ALA A 62 -24.81 6.93 51.06
CA ALA A 62 -25.80 8.00 51.14
C ALA A 62 -26.08 8.61 49.75
N VAL A 63 -27.36 8.74 49.39
CA VAL A 63 -27.81 9.46 48.18
C VAL A 63 -28.52 10.74 48.61
N CYS A 64 -28.14 11.89 48.03
CA CYS A 64 -29.05 13.04 48.00
C CYS A 64 -28.84 13.94 46.77
N LYS A 65 -29.85 14.74 46.47
CA LYS A 65 -30.03 15.49 45.23
C LYS A 65 -29.36 16.88 45.34
N LEU A 66 -28.84 17.38 44.22
CA LEU A 66 -28.52 18.81 44.04
C LEU A 66 -29.49 19.43 43.02
N ASN A 67 -30.11 20.55 43.41
CA ASN A 67 -31.02 21.34 42.58
C ASN A 67 -30.47 22.78 42.47
N PHE A 68 -30.56 23.38 41.28
CA PHE A 68 -30.14 24.76 41.04
C PHE A 68 -31.16 25.80 41.55
N PRO A 69 -30.72 26.88 42.21
CA PRO A 69 -31.44 28.15 42.28
C PRO A 69 -31.06 29.10 41.13
N ARG A 70 -31.96 30.01 40.74
CA ARG A 70 -31.74 31.04 39.70
C ARG A 70 -31.34 32.41 40.28
N CYS A 71 -30.80 33.25 39.41
CA CYS A 71 -30.33 34.61 39.65
C CYS A 71 -31.30 35.55 40.41
N THR A 72 -30.74 36.61 40.99
CA THR A 72 -31.44 37.89 41.16
C THR A 72 -30.46 39.03 40.87
N VAL A 73 -30.89 40.06 40.14
CA VAL A 73 -30.04 41.18 39.66
C VAL A 73 -30.46 42.48 40.35
N ARG A 74 -29.50 43.34 40.71
CA ARG A 74 -29.75 44.73 41.18
C ARG A 74 -29.36 45.76 40.11
N ARG A 75 -30.05 46.92 40.14
CA ARG A 75 -29.95 48.02 39.17
C ARG A 75 -29.01 49.15 39.62
N GLN A 76 -28.40 49.83 38.66
CA GLN A 76 -28.20 51.29 38.52
C GLN A 76 -28.16 51.54 36.98
N THR A 77 -29.03 52.32 36.33
CA THR A 77 -29.10 53.81 36.19
C THR A 77 -27.81 54.44 35.68
N ALA A 78 -27.75 55.23 34.59
CA ALA A 78 -28.71 55.68 33.56
C ALA A 78 -27.94 55.78 32.20
N GLU A 79 -28.36 56.34 31.05
CA GLU A 79 -29.30 57.42 30.70
C GLU A 79 -29.53 57.44 29.16
N LYS A 80 -30.57 58.13 28.63
CA LYS A 80 -30.86 58.47 27.20
C LYS A 80 -31.02 57.28 26.19
N GLY A 81 -32.04 57.25 25.31
CA GLY A 81 -33.26 58.06 25.25
C GLY A 81 -34.05 57.96 23.93
N HIS A 82 -35.21 57.25 23.96
CA HIS A 82 -36.33 57.33 22.97
C HIS A 82 -36.05 56.81 21.54
N ARG A 83 -37.01 56.47 20.66
CA ARG A 83 -38.44 56.01 20.62
C ARG A 83 -38.65 55.55 19.13
N ASN A 84 -39.57 54.67 18.70
CA ASN A 84 -40.63 53.88 19.34
C ASN A 84 -41.03 52.65 18.47
N LEU A 85 -41.92 51.84 19.07
CA LEU A 85 -42.82 50.77 18.58
C LEU A 85 -43.46 50.94 17.17
N THR A 86 -44.13 49.95 16.51
CA THR A 86 -44.27 48.46 16.52
C THR A 86 -45.29 48.05 15.41
N THR A 87 -45.48 46.74 15.15
CA THR A 87 -46.75 46.05 14.72
C THR A 87 -47.07 45.81 13.21
N TYR A 88 -46.85 44.54 12.79
CA TYR A 88 -47.80 43.60 12.14
C TYR A 88 -48.36 43.72 10.69
N LEU A 89 -48.72 42.52 10.20
CA LEU A 89 -49.72 42.11 9.19
C LEU A 89 -49.34 41.85 7.72
N GLN A 90 -50.16 41.00 7.08
CA GLN A 90 -49.85 40.07 5.99
C GLN A 90 -50.68 40.32 4.71
N LEU A 91 -50.14 39.91 3.54
CA LEU A 91 -50.87 39.46 2.32
C LEU A 91 -51.77 40.52 1.61
N THR A 92 -52.27 40.40 0.37
CA THR A 92 -52.44 39.26 -0.58
C THR A 92 -52.55 39.77 -2.06
N ASN A 93 -52.74 38.85 -3.03
CA ASN A 93 -53.27 39.01 -4.42
C ASN A 93 -52.25 39.31 -5.55
N LEU A 94 -52.12 38.55 -6.68
CA LEU A 94 -53.05 38.03 -7.75
C LEU A 94 -53.34 39.10 -8.85
N THR A 95 -53.39 38.86 -10.19
CA THR A 95 -53.55 37.62 -11.01
C THR A 95 -53.14 37.80 -12.52
N LYS A 96 -52.62 36.73 -13.18
CA LYS A 96 -52.96 36.08 -14.52
C LYS A 96 -53.46 36.88 -15.79
N PRO A 97 -53.55 36.28 -17.04
CA PRO A 97 -52.78 35.21 -17.75
C PRO A 97 -52.63 35.38 -19.33
N SER A 98 -52.17 34.31 -20.04
CA SER A 98 -52.49 33.89 -21.46
C SER A 98 -51.79 34.62 -22.66
N ASP A 99 -51.58 34.08 -23.88
CA ASP A 99 -51.54 32.68 -24.44
C ASP A 99 -50.88 32.61 -25.87
N ARG A 100 -50.29 31.46 -26.27
CA ARG A 100 -50.09 30.86 -27.66
C ARG A 100 -49.51 31.71 -28.85
N ALA A 101 -49.11 31.17 -30.03
CA ALA A 101 -48.48 29.92 -30.52
C ALA A 101 -48.13 30.03 -32.06
N TYR A 102 -47.47 29.00 -32.66
CA TYR A 102 -47.06 28.86 -34.10
C TYR A 102 -45.85 29.71 -34.61
N GLY A 103 -45.05 29.30 -35.61
CA GLY A 103 -44.87 27.96 -36.22
C GLY A 103 -44.16 27.87 -37.61
N SER A 104 -43.18 26.95 -37.75
CA SER A 104 -42.77 26.16 -38.96
C SER A 104 -41.67 26.59 -39.98
N ARG A 105 -40.71 25.64 -40.19
CA ARG A 105 -40.01 25.18 -41.44
C ARG A 105 -38.91 26.02 -42.15
N SER A 106 -38.14 25.31 -43.01
CA SER A 106 -36.79 25.59 -43.59
C SER A 106 -36.58 24.78 -44.90
N PRO A 107 -35.40 24.67 -45.59
CA PRO A 107 -34.10 25.40 -45.55
C PRO A 107 -33.86 26.22 -46.88
N PRO A 108 -33.04 25.91 -47.94
CA PRO A 108 -31.77 25.16 -48.18
C PRO A 108 -30.66 25.81 -49.10
N SER A 109 -29.41 25.28 -49.05
CA SER A 109 -28.36 25.31 -50.13
C SER A 109 -27.60 26.64 -50.43
N SER A 110 -26.43 26.74 -51.09
CA SER A 110 -25.23 25.85 -51.30
C SER A 110 -24.05 26.58 -52.03
N ARG A 111 -22.88 25.90 -52.19
CA ARG A 111 -21.68 26.18 -53.07
C ARG A 111 -20.43 26.82 -52.43
N ARG A 112 -19.31 26.93 -53.19
CA ARG A 112 -17.88 26.91 -52.76
C ARG A 112 -16.94 27.82 -53.61
N PHE A 113 -15.69 27.99 -53.12
CA PHE A 113 -14.41 28.33 -53.82
C PHE A 113 -14.10 29.84 -54.05
N PRO A 114 -12.82 30.26 -54.32
CA PRO A 114 -11.58 29.98 -53.53
C PRO A 114 -10.56 31.18 -53.47
N THR A 115 -9.36 30.96 -52.87
CA THR A 115 -8.06 31.71 -53.05
C THR A 115 -7.98 33.21 -52.63
N SER A 116 -6.82 33.81 -52.26
CA SER A 116 -5.50 33.32 -51.79
C SER A 116 -4.55 34.47 -51.31
N SER A 117 -3.58 34.12 -50.43
CA SER A 117 -2.22 34.73 -50.27
C SER A 117 -1.96 35.96 -49.36
N THR A 118 -0.89 35.85 -48.54
CA THR A 118 0.10 36.86 -48.02
C THR A 118 -0.35 38.30 -47.69
N ARG A 119 -0.09 38.83 -46.47
CA ARG A 119 1.26 39.11 -45.92
C ARG A 119 1.27 39.36 -44.40
N SER A 120 2.46 39.49 -43.82
CA SER A 120 2.74 39.62 -42.37
C SER A 120 2.97 41.06 -41.87
N ILE A 121 2.47 41.38 -40.67
CA ILE A 121 3.00 42.43 -39.78
C ILE A 121 3.03 41.86 -38.34
N ILE A 122 4.06 42.23 -37.56
CA ILE A 122 4.19 41.86 -36.14
C ILE A 122 3.59 42.98 -35.29
N GLN A 123 2.73 42.64 -34.34
CA GLN A 123 2.49 43.46 -33.15
C GLN A 123 2.37 42.54 -31.94
N VAL A 124 2.99 42.96 -30.83
CA VAL A 124 2.99 42.23 -29.55
C VAL A 124 1.94 42.87 -28.66
N ASP A 125 1.03 42.07 -28.10
CA ASP A 125 0.19 42.51 -26.99
C ASP A 125 -0.23 41.31 -26.12
N ALA A 126 -0.43 41.56 -24.82
CA ALA A 126 -0.75 40.53 -23.85
C ALA A 126 -2.26 40.50 -23.56
N GLY A 127 -2.93 39.38 -23.88
CA GLY A 127 -4.36 39.22 -23.67
C GLY A 127 -4.74 37.79 -23.31
N SER A 128 -5.38 37.61 -22.15
CA SER A 128 -5.95 36.33 -21.74
C SER A 128 -7.32 36.12 -22.40
N ALA A 129 -7.51 34.97 -23.05
CA ALA A 129 -8.79 34.55 -23.60
C ALA A 129 -8.92 33.02 -23.52
N HIS A 130 -10.14 32.54 -23.31
CA HIS A 130 -10.45 31.11 -23.26
C HIS A 130 -10.39 30.48 -24.66
N GLY A 131 -9.88 29.26 -24.75
CA GLY A 131 -9.89 28.46 -25.97
C GLY A 131 -10.67 27.17 -25.76
N ASP A 132 -11.92 27.13 -26.21
CA ASP A 132 -12.74 25.91 -26.21
C ASP A 132 -12.20 24.90 -27.24
N GLY A 133 -11.35 23.97 -26.77
CA GLY A 133 -10.99 22.77 -27.52
C GLY A 133 -12.09 21.69 -27.36
N PRO A 134 -12.53 21.02 -28.43
CA PRO A 134 -13.50 19.94 -28.31
C PRO A 134 -12.90 18.78 -27.51
N LEU A 135 -13.49 18.50 -26.35
CA LEU A 135 -13.07 17.39 -25.49
C LEU A 135 -13.18 16.06 -26.26
N PRO A 136 -12.12 15.23 -26.32
CA PRO A 136 -12.25 13.87 -26.81
C PRO A 136 -13.19 13.09 -25.86
N PRO A 137 -14.05 12.19 -26.36
CA PRO A 137 -14.98 11.46 -25.51
C PRO A 137 -14.21 10.56 -24.53
N THR A 138 -14.43 10.78 -23.24
CA THR A 138 -13.86 9.99 -22.14
C THR A 138 -14.54 8.62 -22.08
N GLY A 139 -14.18 7.73 -23.00
CA GLY A 139 -14.79 6.42 -23.23
C GLY A 139 -14.43 5.33 -22.22
N ASN A 140 -14.32 5.63 -20.92
CA ASN A 140 -14.22 4.61 -19.87
C ASN A 140 -15.61 4.04 -19.56
N GLY A 141 -16.15 3.27 -20.51
CA GLY A 141 -17.46 2.64 -20.38
C GLY A 141 -17.72 1.62 -21.49
N ALA A 142 -18.16 0.42 -21.08
CA ALA A 142 -18.59 -0.69 -21.93
C ALA A 142 -17.54 -1.30 -22.89
N ALA A 143 -16.80 -2.29 -22.39
CA ALA A 143 -16.18 -3.35 -23.20
C ALA A 143 -16.56 -4.73 -22.65
N ALA A 144 -17.84 -5.10 -22.74
CA ALA A 144 -18.28 -6.45 -22.41
C ALA A 144 -17.93 -7.42 -23.56
N GLY A 145 -17.07 -8.41 -23.30
CA GLY A 145 -16.87 -9.55 -24.21
C GLY A 145 -16.21 -9.27 -25.56
N GLY A 146 -15.53 -8.13 -25.72
CA GLY A 146 -14.71 -7.83 -26.91
C GLY A 146 -13.25 -8.20 -26.66
N HIS A 147 -12.58 -8.83 -27.63
CA HIS A 147 -11.12 -8.98 -27.58
C HIS A 147 -10.46 -7.59 -27.45
N ALA A 148 -9.60 -7.42 -26.46
CA ALA A 148 -8.82 -6.20 -26.29
C ALA A 148 -8.03 -5.94 -27.59
N ARG A 149 -8.22 -4.76 -28.17
CA ARG A 149 -7.52 -4.34 -29.39
C ARG A 149 -6.04 -4.21 -29.07
N GLU A 150 -5.18 -4.88 -29.84
CA GLU A 150 -3.73 -4.76 -29.70
C GLU A 150 -3.31 -3.29 -29.88
N LEU A 151 -2.89 -2.67 -28.77
CA LEU A 151 -2.61 -1.23 -28.70
C LEU A 151 -1.23 -0.89 -29.29
N PHE A 152 -0.26 -1.76 -29.06
CA PHE A 152 1.11 -1.67 -29.56
C PHE A 152 1.73 -3.06 -29.66
N THR A 153 2.78 -3.18 -30.47
CA THR A 153 3.62 -4.38 -30.56
C THR A 153 5.08 -3.92 -30.56
N VAL A 154 5.95 -4.53 -29.75
CA VAL A 154 7.37 -4.15 -29.72
C VAL A 154 8.10 -4.82 -30.87
N ASN A 155 8.53 -4.05 -31.87
CA ASN A 155 9.31 -4.53 -33.00
C ASN A 155 10.80 -4.60 -32.63
N SER A 156 11.23 -5.72 -32.04
CA SER A 156 12.61 -5.94 -31.60
C SER A 156 13.01 -7.41 -31.74
N PRO A 157 14.25 -7.74 -32.16
CA PRO A 157 14.73 -9.13 -32.18
C PRO A 157 14.85 -9.74 -30.78
N ASN A 158 14.71 -8.94 -29.73
CA ASN A 158 14.74 -9.37 -28.33
C ASN A 158 13.35 -9.74 -27.79
N VAL A 159 12.28 -9.76 -28.60
CA VAL A 159 10.95 -10.21 -28.16
C VAL A 159 10.22 -11.01 -29.25
N VAL A 160 9.52 -12.06 -28.84
CA VAL A 160 8.68 -12.89 -29.70
C VAL A 160 7.32 -13.06 -29.03
N TYR A 161 6.25 -12.75 -29.77
CA TYR A 161 4.87 -12.89 -29.32
C TYR A 161 4.26 -14.15 -29.95
N ASN A 162 4.16 -15.22 -29.17
CA ASN A 162 3.44 -16.45 -29.56
C ASN A 162 1.97 -16.36 -29.12
N ASP A 163 1.10 -17.26 -29.58
CA ASP A 163 -0.32 -17.27 -29.17
C ASP A 163 -0.50 -17.40 -27.65
N THR A 164 0.37 -18.18 -27.00
CA THR A 164 0.30 -18.50 -25.56
C THR A 164 1.18 -17.62 -24.67
N GLU A 165 2.28 -17.09 -25.19
CA GLU A 165 3.38 -16.52 -24.38
C GLU A 165 4.07 -15.33 -25.06
N ILE A 166 4.52 -14.37 -24.26
CA ILE A 166 5.53 -13.38 -24.66
C ILE A 166 6.88 -13.90 -24.18
N LEU A 167 7.83 -14.07 -25.10
CA LEU A 167 9.20 -14.47 -24.81
C LEU A 167 10.12 -13.27 -25.08
N SER A 168 10.74 -12.71 -24.05
CA SER A 168 11.65 -11.57 -24.19
C SER A 168 13.05 -11.85 -23.67
N LYS A 169 14.01 -11.08 -24.19
CA LYS A 169 15.42 -11.06 -23.79
C LYS A 169 15.77 -9.68 -23.28
N TYR A 170 16.36 -9.63 -22.09
CA TYR A 170 16.65 -8.40 -21.39
C TYR A 170 18.03 -8.46 -20.75
N THR A 171 18.93 -7.56 -21.15
CA THR A 171 20.25 -7.44 -20.54
C THR A 171 20.16 -6.53 -19.32
N TYR A 172 20.00 -7.12 -18.14
CA TYR A 172 20.03 -6.35 -16.90
C TYR A 172 21.44 -5.82 -16.65
N ARG A 173 21.57 -4.50 -16.53
CA ARG A 173 22.84 -3.80 -16.30
C ARG A 173 22.85 -3.23 -14.89
N THR A 174 23.89 -3.52 -14.13
CA THR A 174 24.08 -3.04 -12.76
C THR A 174 25.56 -2.90 -12.42
N THR A 175 25.87 -2.13 -11.39
CA THR A 175 27.26 -1.81 -11.01
C THR A 175 27.59 -2.43 -9.66
N LYS A 176 28.54 -3.37 -9.64
CA LYS A 176 29.13 -3.87 -8.39
C LYS A 176 30.12 -2.82 -7.89
N VAL A 177 29.99 -2.40 -6.63
CA VAL A 177 30.90 -1.44 -6.00
C VAL A 177 31.68 -2.15 -4.90
N SER A 178 33.00 -1.97 -4.89
CA SER A 178 33.87 -2.32 -3.77
C SER A 178 34.66 -1.08 -3.32
N GLN A 179 35.21 -1.12 -2.12
CA GLN A 179 36.08 -0.07 -1.59
C GLN A 179 37.50 -0.63 -1.43
N ASP A 180 38.52 0.11 -1.86
CA ASP A 180 39.92 -0.28 -1.67
C ASP A 180 40.44 0.11 -0.27
N ALA A 181 41.67 -0.34 0.05
CA ALA A 181 42.30 -0.08 1.35
C ALA A 181 42.60 1.41 1.64
N ASN A 182 42.42 2.31 0.66
CA ASN A 182 42.56 3.76 0.81
C ASN A 182 41.19 4.46 0.91
N GLY A 183 40.09 3.71 1.00
CA GLY A 183 38.73 4.24 1.04
C GLY A 183 38.14 4.60 -0.34
N LYS A 184 38.84 4.31 -1.45
CA LYS A 184 38.37 4.66 -2.80
C LYS A 184 37.37 3.62 -3.30
N TYR A 185 36.22 4.07 -3.79
CA TYR A 185 35.26 3.21 -4.48
C TYR A 185 35.73 2.80 -5.88
N VAL A 186 35.58 1.51 -6.19
CA VAL A 186 35.79 0.90 -7.51
C VAL A 186 34.45 0.41 -8.03
N ALA A 187 33.88 1.17 -8.96
CA ALA A 187 32.63 0.83 -9.64
C ALA A 187 32.91 -0.09 -10.84
N THR A 188 32.36 -1.30 -10.82
CA THR A 188 32.51 -2.31 -11.87
C THR A 188 31.15 -2.57 -12.54
N PRO A 189 30.90 -2.06 -13.75
CA PRO A 189 29.71 -2.40 -14.53
C PRO A 189 29.65 -3.91 -14.78
N THR A 190 28.45 -4.47 -14.67
CA THR A 190 28.16 -5.90 -14.89
C THR A 190 26.84 -6.05 -15.63
N GLU A 191 26.80 -7.04 -16.52
CA GLU A 191 25.59 -7.39 -17.28
C GLU A 191 25.13 -8.81 -16.91
N THR A 192 23.83 -9.07 -16.98
CA THR A 192 23.26 -10.41 -16.89
C THR A 192 22.10 -10.51 -17.86
N LEU A 193 22.17 -11.46 -18.78
CA LEU A 193 21.10 -11.69 -19.74
C LEU A 193 19.99 -12.51 -19.08
N TYR A 194 18.78 -11.97 -19.07
CA TYR A 194 17.57 -12.66 -18.64
C TYR A 194 16.71 -13.00 -19.86
N GLU A 195 16.18 -14.22 -19.88
CA GLU A 195 15.05 -14.60 -20.72
C GLU A 195 13.80 -14.55 -19.84
N PHE A 196 12.81 -13.74 -20.20
CA PHE A 196 11.49 -13.71 -19.56
C PHE A 196 10.46 -14.45 -20.41
N LYS A 197 9.48 -15.06 -19.73
CA LYS A 197 8.36 -15.78 -20.33
C LYS A 197 7.09 -15.41 -19.60
N THR A 198 6.17 -14.74 -20.31
CA THR A 198 4.92 -14.21 -19.74
C THR A 198 3.73 -14.87 -20.40
N GLU A 199 2.90 -15.60 -19.64
CA GLU A 199 1.67 -16.22 -20.16
C GLU A 199 0.66 -15.14 -20.62
N ARG A 200 0.24 -15.18 -21.90
CA ARG A 200 -0.69 -14.21 -22.49
C ARG A 200 -2.14 -14.43 -22.11
N LYS A 201 -2.52 -15.66 -21.73
CA LYS A 201 -3.89 -15.98 -21.32
C LYS A 201 -4.21 -15.27 -20.00
N VAL A 202 -5.20 -14.39 -20.02
CA VAL A 202 -5.77 -13.79 -18.82
C VAL A 202 -6.68 -14.83 -18.14
N PRO A 203 -6.43 -15.20 -16.86
CA PRO A 203 -7.25 -16.16 -16.14
C PRO A 203 -8.51 -15.51 -15.53
N ARG A 204 -9.50 -16.34 -15.18
CA ARG A 204 -10.59 -15.95 -14.28
C ARG A 204 -10.10 -16.02 -12.84
N VAL A 205 -10.26 -14.92 -12.09
CA VAL A 205 -9.59 -14.74 -10.80
C VAL A 205 -10.56 -14.37 -9.70
N GLY A 206 -10.41 -15.04 -8.56
CA GLY A 206 -11.05 -14.70 -7.31
C GLY A 206 -10.20 -13.75 -6.46
N MET A 207 -10.83 -12.75 -5.88
CA MET A 207 -10.29 -11.93 -4.80
C MET A 207 -11.06 -12.27 -3.51
N MET A 208 -10.39 -12.92 -2.56
CA MET A 208 -10.99 -13.23 -1.25
C MET A 208 -10.40 -12.31 -0.18
N LEU A 209 -11.25 -11.53 0.47
CA LEU A 209 -10.84 -10.53 1.46
C LEU A 209 -11.06 -11.05 2.89
N VAL A 210 -10.01 -11.09 3.71
CA VAL A 210 -10.18 -11.26 5.16
C VAL A 210 -10.57 -9.90 5.74
N GLY A 211 -11.71 -9.81 6.42
CA GLY A 211 -12.34 -8.54 6.79
C GLY A 211 -13.22 -7.94 5.69
N TRP A 212 -13.91 -8.79 4.91
CA TRP A 212 -14.71 -8.36 3.75
C TRP A 212 -15.85 -7.39 4.10
N GLY A 213 -16.43 -7.52 5.29
CA GLY A 213 -17.42 -6.59 5.85
C GLY A 213 -16.81 -5.30 6.44
N GLY A 214 -15.49 -5.12 6.38
CA GLY A 214 -14.82 -3.87 6.77
C GLY A 214 -15.11 -2.71 5.80
N ASN A 215 -14.71 -1.50 6.20
CA ASN A 215 -14.85 -0.30 5.36
C ASN A 215 -14.21 -0.49 3.98
N ASN A 216 -12.98 -1.02 3.94
CA ASN A 216 -12.28 -1.34 2.70
C ASN A 216 -13.01 -2.40 1.87
N GLY A 217 -13.32 -3.58 2.43
CA GLY A 217 -13.91 -4.69 1.67
C GLY A 217 -15.27 -4.36 1.05
N THR A 218 -16.12 -3.64 1.79
CA THR A 218 -17.40 -3.12 1.27
C THR A 218 -17.21 -2.06 0.18
N THR A 219 -16.24 -1.15 0.35
CA THR A 219 -15.93 -0.09 -0.63
C THR A 219 -15.34 -0.65 -1.93
N VAL A 220 -14.38 -1.58 -1.84
CA VAL A 220 -13.83 -2.33 -2.99
C VAL A 220 -14.93 -3.04 -3.75
N THR A 221 -15.79 -3.78 -3.05
CA THR A 221 -16.86 -4.57 -3.67
C THR A 221 -17.86 -3.66 -4.39
N ALA A 222 -18.41 -2.65 -3.71
CA ALA A 222 -19.34 -1.70 -4.33
C ALA A 222 -18.70 -0.90 -5.48
N GLY A 223 -17.42 -0.52 -5.36
CA GLY A 223 -16.68 0.17 -6.41
C GLY A 223 -16.53 -0.66 -7.69
N ILE A 224 -16.21 -1.95 -7.55
CA ILE A 224 -16.13 -2.88 -8.70
C ILE A 224 -17.53 -3.13 -9.30
N LEU A 225 -18.57 -3.32 -8.48
CA LEU A 225 -19.96 -3.45 -8.97
C LEU A 225 -20.42 -2.21 -9.74
N ALA A 226 -20.04 -1.02 -9.28
CA ALA A 226 -20.35 0.24 -9.96
C ALA A 226 -19.65 0.35 -11.34
N ASN A 227 -18.36 -0.01 -11.41
CA ASN A 227 -17.59 0.01 -12.65
C ASN A 227 -18.06 -1.07 -13.65
N ARG A 228 -18.40 -2.28 -13.19
CA ARG A 228 -19.02 -3.35 -13.99
C ARG A 228 -20.26 -2.88 -14.72
N ARG A 229 -21.15 -2.20 -13.99
CA ARG A 229 -22.48 -1.78 -14.44
C ARG A 229 -22.48 -0.38 -15.08
N GLY A 230 -21.31 0.25 -15.22
CA GLY A 230 -21.17 1.60 -15.78
C GLY A 230 -21.97 2.67 -15.04
N LEU A 231 -22.10 2.54 -13.72
CA LEU A 231 -23.04 3.33 -12.93
C LEU A 231 -22.67 4.82 -12.90
N THR A 232 -23.71 5.65 -12.94
CA THR A 232 -23.64 7.08 -12.64
C THR A 232 -24.59 7.41 -11.49
N TRP A 233 -24.19 8.34 -10.62
CA TRP A 233 -24.99 8.77 -9.47
C TRP A 233 -24.85 10.26 -9.25
N ASP A 234 -25.94 10.91 -8.79
CA ASP A 234 -25.90 12.32 -8.44
C ASP A 234 -25.17 12.52 -7.09
N THR A 235 -24.24 13.48 -7.08
CA THR A 235 -23.76 14.14 -5.85
C THR A 235 -24.26 15.58 -5.82
N ARG A 236 -24.00 16.31 -4.74
CA ARG A 236 -24.39 17.72 -4.60
C ARG A 236 -23.80 18.62 -5.69
N GLU A 237 -22.67 18.22 -6.27
CA GLU A 237 -21.91 18.91 -7.31
C GLU A 237 -22.29 18.44 -8.73
N GLY A 238 -23.30 17.57 -8.86
CA GLY A 238 -23.76 16.98 -10.12
C GLY A 238 -23.47 15.49 -10.26
N ALA A 239 -23.76 14.93 -11.42
CA ALA A 239 -23.58 13.51 -11.69
C ALA A 239 -22.09 13.10 -11.72
N ARG A 240 -21.78 11.96 -11.10
CA ARG A 240 -20.48 11.29 -11.11
C ARG A 240 -20.60 9.93 -11.78
N ALA A 241 -19.53 9.45 -12.38
CA ALA A 241 -19.44 8.14 -13.02
C ALA A 241 -18.47 7.23 -12.26
N ALA A 242 -18.74 5.92 -12.28
CA ALA A 242 -17.83 4.91 -11.77
C ALA A 242 -16.46 4.97 -12.47
N ASN A 243 -15.40 4.80 -11.69
CA ASN A 243 -14.02 4.85 -12.15
C ASN A 243 -13.10 4.09 -11.17
N TYR A 244 -11.81 3.98 -11.51
CA TYR A 244 -10.76 3.41 -10.66
C TYR A 244 -9.65 4.45 -10.36
N TYR A 245 -10.00 5.71 -10.09
CA TYR A 245 -9.01 6.73 -9.73
C TYR A 245 -8.27 6.34 -8.43
N GLY A 246 -6.98 6.70 -8.36
CA GLY A 246 -6.07 6.33 -7.27
C GLY A 246 -5.32 5.01 -7.49
N SER A 247 -5.82 4.12 -8.36
CA SER A 247 -5.10 2.91 -8.80
C SER A 247 -3.95 3.30 -9.73
N VAL A 248 -2.77 2.69 -9.54
CA VAL A 248 -1.61 2.89 -10.43
C VAL A 248 -1.77 2.13 -11.74
N ILE A 249 -2.39 0.94 -11.69
CA ILE A 249 -2.59 0.05 -12.85
C ILE A 249 -3.73 0.56 -13.74
N MET A 250 -4.86 0.95 -13.16
CA MET A 250 -6.05 1.39 -13.90
C MET A 250 -6.10 2.91 -14.14
N GLY A 251 -5.51 3.70 -13.25
CA GLY A 251 -5.63 5.16 -13.23
C GLY A 251 -4.37 5.93 -13.66
N SER A 252 -3.34 5.28 -14.20
CA SER A 252 -2.12 5.98 -14.66
C SER A 252 -1.49 5.37 -15.92
N THR A 253 -0.53 6.09 -16.49
CA THR A 253 0.15 5.72 -17.75
C THR A 253 1.62 5.34 -17.56
N VAL A 254 2.19 4.74 -18.61
CA VAL A 254 3.62 4.54 -18.81
C VAL A 254 4.04 5.17 -20.13
N LYS A 255 5.24 5.76 -20.17
CA LYS A 255 5.89 6.15 -21.42
C LYS A 255 6.30 4.88 -22.17
N LEU A 256 5.92 4.81 -23.45
CA LEU A 256 6.29 3.73 -24.38
C LEU A 256 7.54 4.12 -25.20
N GLY A 257 7.69 5.42 -25.48
CA GLY A 257 8.80 6.01 -26.23
C GLY A 257 8.44 7.42 -26.72
N THR A 258 9.08 7.89 -27.78
CA THR A 258 8.76 9.16 -28.47
C THR A 258 8.21 8.92 -29.87
N ASP A 259 7.30 9.78 -30.32
CA ASP A 259 6.74 9.74 -31.67
C ASP A 259 7.77 10.21 -32.71
N ALA A 260 8.00 9.42 -33.76
CA ALA A 260 9.03 9.67 -34.76
C ALA A 260 8.78 10.92 -35.63
N ALA A 261 7.55 11.42 -35.72
CA ALA A 261 7.19 12.57 -36.55
C ALA A 261 7.16 13.91 -35.80
N THR A 262 6.82 13.90 -34.50
CA THR A 262 6.65 15.09 -33.65
C THR A 262 7.59 15.16 -32.46
N ALA A 263 8.37 14.09 -32.21
CA ALA A 263 9.29 13.94 -31.08
C ALA A 263 8.63 14.10 -29.69
N LYS A 264 7.32 13.85 -29.58
CA LYS A 264 6.56 13.92 -28.31
C LYS A 264 6.48 12.56 -27.63
N ASP A 265 6.44 12.55 -26.30
CA ASP A 265 6.26 11.34 -25.50
C ASP A 265 4.93 10.62 -25.82
N VAL A 266 5.02 9.37 -26.24
CA VAL A 266 3.89 8.46 -26.41
C VAL A 266 3.67 7.73 -25.09
N ASN A 267 2.50 7.95 -24.48
CA ASN A 267 2.09 7.32 -23.23
C ASN A 267 0.91 6.38 -23.47
N ILE A 268 0.95 5.19 -22.86
CA ILE A 268 -0.13 4.20 -22.87
C ILE A 268 -0.64 3.94 -21.43
N PRO A 269 -1.88 3.47 -21.22
CA PRO A 269 -2.35 3.02 -19.91
C PRO A 269 -1.45 1.93 -19.33
N PHE A 270 -1.24 1.93 -18.00
CA PHE A 270 -0.32 0.99 -17.36
C PHE A 270 -0.74 -0.48 -17.58
N HIS A 271 -2.05 -0.76 -17.47
CA HIS A 271 -2.63 -2.09 -17.67
C HIS A 271 -2.53 -2.63 -19.10
N ASP A 272 -2.24 -1.81 -20.11
CA ASP A 272 -2.07 -2.29 -21.49
C ASP A 272 -0.65 -2.80 -21.77
N LEU A 273 0.33 -2.50 -20.90
CA LEU A 273 1.74 -2.89 -21.08
C LEU A 273 1.95 -4.41 -21.05
N LEU A 274 1.07 -5.15 -20.36
CA LEU A 274 1.01 -6.61 -20.32
C LEU A 274 -0.46 -7.06 -20.32
N PRO A 275 -0.80 -8.28 -20.74
CA PRO A 275 -2.18 -8.77 -20.70
C PRO A 275 -2.60 -9.05 -19.24
N MET A 276 -3.08 -8.03 -18.52
CA MET A 276 -3.51 -8.10 -17.12
C MET A 276 -4.98 -8.50 -16.96
N VAL A 277 -5.36 -8.97 -15.77
CA VAL A 277 -6.78 -9.08 -15.37
C VAL A 277 -7.36 -7.66 -15.20
N HIS A 278 -8.59 -7.44 -15.66
CA HIS A 278 -9.31 -6.19 -15.41
C HIS A 278 -10.18 -6.32 -14.13
N PRO A 279 -10.28 -5.31 -13.24
CA PRO A 279 -11.01 -5.46 -11.98
C PRO A 279 -12.49 -5.82 -12.11
N ASN A 280 -13.13 -5.45 -13.23
CA ASN A 280 -14.51 -5.85 -13.52
C ASN A 280 -14.68 -7.37 -13.63
N ASP A 281 -13.62 -8.17 -13.79
CA ASP A 281 -13.71 -9.62 -14.00
C ASP A 281 -13.41 -10.45 -12.73
N LEU A 282 -13.06 -9.78 -11.62
CA LEU A 282 -12.73 -10.43 -10.34
C LEU A 282 -13.97 -10.98 -9.61
N ALA A 283 -14.09 -12.30 -9.43
CA ALA A 283 -15.05 -12.83 -8.47
C ALA A 283 -14.66 -12.36 -7.06
N ILE A 284 -15.60 -11.84 -6.27
CA ILE A 284 -15.30 -11.26 -4.95
C ILE A 284 -15.95 -12.10 -3.86
N GLY A 285 -15.16 -12.47 -2.86
CA GLY A 285 -15.59 -13.23 -1.69
C GLY A 285 -14.78 -12.86 -0.46
N GLY A 286 -14.93 -13.63 0.62
CA GLY A 286 -14.08 -13.47 1.80
C GLY A 286 -14.78 -13.76 3.13
N TRP A 287 -14.08 -13.44 4.20
CA TRP A 287 -14.45 -13.75 5.58
C TRP A 287 -14.59 -12.46 6.39
N ASP A 288 -15.43 -12.47 7.41
CA ASP A 288 -15.47 -11.41 8.41
C ASP A 288 -15.97 -11.99 9.74
N ILE A 289 -15.40 -11.54 10.86
CA ILE A 289 -15.90 -11.91 12.20
C ILE A 289 -17.34 -11.43 12.46
N SER A 290 -17.87 -10.57 11.59
CA SER A 290 -19.23 -10.03 11.63
C SER A 290 -20.08 -10.55 10.45
N GLY A 291 -21.21 -11.18 10.74
CA GLY A 291 -22.13 -11.80 9.77
C GLY A 291 -23.02 -10.80 9.00
N MET A 292 -22.71 -9.50 9.06
CA MET A 292 -23.44 -8.48 8.32
C MET A 292 -23.22 -8.66 6.81
N ASN A 293 -24.31 -8.74 6.04
CA ASN A 293 -24.24 -8.65 4.58
C ASN A 293 -23.60 -7.31 4.15
N LEU A 294 -23.02 -7.27 2.95
CA LEU A 294 -22.22 -6.13 2.54
C LEU A 294 -23.04 -4.84 2.41
N ALA A 295 -24.35 -4.92 2.17
CA ALA A 295 -25.23 -3.75 2.17
C ALA A 295 -25.34 -3.11 3.56
N ALA A 296 -25.58 -3.90 4.61
CA ALA A 296 -25.60 -3.42 5.99
C ALA A 296 -24.21 -2.95 6.45
N ALA A 297 -23.16 -3.69 6.07
CA ALA A 297 -21.78 -3.34 6.38
C ALA A 297 -21.31 -2.05 5.66
N MET A 298 -21.77 -1.80 4.43
CA MET A 298 -21.54 -0.55 3.67
C MET A 298 -22.31 0.64 4.28
N ASP A 299 -23.51 0.41 4.79
CA ASP A 299 -24.24 1.43 5.57
C ASP A 299 -23.55 1.74 6.91
N ARG A 300 -22.97 0.73 7.58
CA ARG A 300 -22.09 0.87 8.76
C ARG A 300 -20.78 1.60 8.45
N ALA A 301 -20.19 1.36 7.27
CA ALA A 301 -18.89 1.94 6.90
C ALA A 301 -18.95 3.46 6.64
N GLN A 302 -20.10 3.97 6.18
CA GLN A 302 -20.34 5.41 5.93
C GLN A 302 -19.37 6.06 4.92
N VAL A 303 -18.77 5.28 4.02
CA VAL A 303 -17.82 5.75 2.99
C VAL A 303 -18.52 6.28 1.73
N LEU A 304 -19.51 5.55 1.22
CA LEU A 304 -20.09 5.79 -0.11
C LEU A 304 -21.35 6.65 -0.09
N GLU A 305 -21.50 7.46 -1.14
CA GLU A 305 -22.64 8.35 -1.39
C GLU A 305 -23.99 7.60 -1.32
N PRO A 306 -25.03 8.15 -0.66
CA PRO A 306 -26.32 7.46 -0.51
C PRO A 306 -26.98 7.06 -1.84
N THR A 307 -26.79 7.86 -2.89
CA THR A 307 -27.28 7.60 -4.25
C THR A 307 -26.60 6.38 -4.87
N LEU A 308 -25.27 6.30 -4.81
CA LEU A 308 -24.51 5.12 -5.23
C LEU A 308 -24.88 3.88 -4.39
N LYS A 309 -24.92 4.02 -3.06
CA LYS A 309 -25.29 2.91 -2.15
C LYS A 309 -26.63 2.31 -2.54
N ALA A 310 -27.64 3.13 -2.84
CA ALA A 310 -28.96 2.66 -3.26
C ALA A 310 -28.92 1.82 -4.55
N GLN A 311 -28.07 2.17 -5.53
CA GLN A 311 -27.96 1.44 -6.81
C GLN A 311 -27.29 0.06 -6.69
N VAL A 312 -26.41 -0.14 -5.70
CA VAL A 312 -25.75 -1.43 -5.43
C VAL A 312 -26.40 -2.23 -4.29
N LYS A 313 -27.33 -1.64 -3.52
CA LYS A 313 -27.86 -2.20 -2.27
C LYS A 313 -28.48 -3.61 -2.39
N LYS A 314 -29.15 -3.94 -3.50
CA LYS A 314 -29.73 -5.28 -3.71
C LYS A 314 -28.62 -6.34 -3.77
N GLU A 315 -27.69 -6.15 -4.70
CA GLU A 315 -26.58 -7.05 -5.02
C GLU A 315 -25.63 -7.20 -3.81
N MET A 316 -25.29 -6.08 -3.16
CA MET A 316 -24.53 -6.05 -1.89
C MET A 316 -25.28 -6.70 -0.71
N GLY A 317 -26.61 -6.81 -0.77
CA GLY A 317 -27.44 -7.44 0.26
C GLY A 317 -27.49 -8.97 0.15
N GLU A 318 -27.20 -9.49 -1.05
CA GLU A 318 -27.11 -10.93 -1.35
C GLU A 318 -25.71 -11.49 -1.03
N MET A 319 -24.71 -10.63 -0.78
CA MET A 319 -23.34 -10.98 -0.40
C MET A 319 -23.15 -10.99 1.12
N VAL A 320 -22.76 -12.15 1.68
CA VAL A 320 -22.53 -12.37 3.12
C VAL A 320 -21.12 -12.93 3.35
N PRO A 321 -20.33 -12.42 4.32
CA PRO A 321 -19.01 -12.96 4.62
C PRO A 321 -19.04 -14.37 5.25
N LEU A 322 -18.06 -15.19 4.90
CA LEU A 322 -17.81 -16.48 5.53
C LEU A 322 -17.35 -16.30 7.01
N PRO A 323 -17.62 -17.26 7.90
CA PRO A 323 -17.18 -17.20 9.30
C PRO A 323 -15.64 -17.12 9.41
N SER A 324 -15.14 -16.15 10.18
CA SER A 324 -13.69 -15.90 10.29
C SER A 324 -13.08 -16.56 11.53
N ILE A 325 -11.76 -16.76 11.50
CA ILE A 325 -10.97 -17.00 12.71
C ILE A 325 -11.04 -15.75 13.62
N TYR A 326 -11.14 -15.94 14.93
CA TYR A 326 -11.07 -14.87 15.94
C TYR A 326 -10.32 -15.31 17.21
N TYR A 327 -9.12 -14.76 17.44
CA TYR A 327 -8.34 -14.96 18.68
C TYR A 327 -8.32 -13.63 19.46
N PRO A 328 -9.02 -13.50 20.60
CA PRO A 328 -9.31 -12.20 21.20
C PRO A 328 -8.12 -11.29 21.57
N ASP A 329 -6.97 -11.84 21.98
CA ASP A 329 -5.78 -11.03 22.36
C ASP A 329 -5.06 -10.39 21.17
N PHE A 330 -5.29 -10.88 19.94
CA PHE A 330 -4.61 -10.35 18.76
C PHE A 330 -5.14 -8.98 18.31
N ILE A 331 -6.43 -8.69 18.51
CA ILE A 331 -7.05 -7.40 18.17
C ILE A 331 -7.49 -6.65 19.43
N ALA A 332 -8.01 -5.43 19.30
CA ALA A 332 -8.49 -4.69 20.45
C ALA A 332 -9.74 -5.35 21.07
N ALA A 333 -9.83 -5.44 22.40
CA ALA A 333 -11.00 -5.99 23.10
C ALA A 333 -12.31 -5.25 22.76
N ASN A 334 -12.23 -4.01 22.29
CA ASN A 334 -13.37 -3.23 21.77
C ASN A 334 -13.91 -3.71 20.41
N GLN A 335 -13.64 -4.96 20.03
CA GLN A 335 -14.13 -5.65 18.83
C GLN A 335 -14.95 -6.91 19.17
N GLU A 336 -15.01 -7.30 20.45
CA GLU A 336 -15.82 -8.42 20.94
C GLU A 336 -17.31 -8.24 20.59
N ASP A 337 -17.79 -6.98 20.61
CA ASP A 337 -19.14 -6.55 20.23
C ASP A 337 -19.51 -6.78 18.75
N ARG A 338 -18.52 -7.15 17.91
CA ARG A 338 -18.67 -7.40 16.47
C ARG A 338 -18.54 -8.89 16.10
N ALA A 339 -18.07 -9.75 17.00
CA ALA A 339 -17.65 -11.11 16.70
C ALA A 339 -18.81 -12.14 16.73
N ASP A 340 -19.79 -12.01 15.83
CA ASP A 340 -20.97 -12.89 15.73
C ASP A 340 -20.88 -13.99 14.64
N ASN A 341 -19.82 -13.98 13.81
CA ASN A 341 -19.62 -14.88 12.67
C ASN A 341 -18.21 -15.48 12.69
N VAL A 342 -17.97 -16.40 13.63
CA VAL A 342 -16.63 -16.92 13.94
C VAL A 342 -16.54 -18.45 13.89
N LEU A 343 -15.36 -18.98 13.55
CA LEU A 343 -15.07 -20.41 13.63
C LEU A 343 -14.93 -20.88 15.10
N PRO A 344 -15.27 -22.16 15.43
CA PRO A 344 -15.27 -22.62 16.82
C PRO A 344 -13.87 -22.84 17.43
N GLY A 345 -13.27 -21.79 17.96
CA GLY A 345 -12.03 -21.87 18.75
C GLY A 345 -11.36 -20.52 18.97
N THR A 346 -10.64 -20.38 20.08
CA THR A 346 -9.97 -19.11 20.49
C THR A 346 -8.44 -19.14 20.35
N LYS A 347 -7.89 -20.22 19.78
CA LYS A 347 -6.45 -20.46 19.56
C LYS A 347 -6.21 -21.08 18.20
N ALA A 348 -4.94 -21.08 17.76
CA ALA A 348 -4.50 -21.80 16.57
C ALA A 348 -4.88 -23.30 16.64
N CYS A 349 -5.24 -23.87 15.49
CA CYS A 349 -5.41 -25.30 15.30
C CYS A 349 -5.42 -25.64 13.80
N MET A 350 -5.05 -26.87 13.43
CA MET A 350 -5.11 -27.31 12.03
C MET A 350 -6.54 -27.38 11.47
N ALA A 351 -7.57 -27.47 12.32
CA ALA A 351 -8.96 -27.38 11.87
C ALA A 351 -9.29 -25.98 11.29
N HIS A 352 -8.71 -24.91 11.82
CA HIS A 352 -8.84 -23.56 11.24
C HIS A 352 -8.07 -23.45 9.91
N VAL A 353 -6.87 -24.04 9.81
CA VAL A 353 -6.13 -24.12 8.53
C VAL A 353 -6.98 -24.83 7.47
N GLU A 354 -7.44 -26.05 7.75
CA GLU A 354 -8.19 -26.84 6.78
C GLU A 354 -9.54 -26.24 6.40
N GLN A 355 -10.22 -25.51 7.31
CA GLN A 355 -11.43 -24.77 6.97
C GLN A 355 -11.14 -23.65 5.98
N ILE A 356 -10.13 -22.80 6.21
CA ILE A 356 -9.76 -21.74 5.26
C ILE A 356 -9.32 -22.33 3.91
N ARG A 357 -8.56 -23.43 3.92
CA ARG A 357 -8.21 -24.17 2.70
C ARG A 357 -9.44 -24.72 1.98
N LYS A 358 -10.46 -25.20 2.71
CA LYS A 358 -11.72 -25.65 2.13
C LYS A 358 -12.48 -24.48 1.51
N ASP A 359 -12.64 -23.37 2.23
CA ASP A 359 -13.34 -22.18 1.76
C ASP A 359 -12.74 -21.60 0.47
N ILE A 360 -11.40 -21.60 0.36
CA ILE A 360 -10.68 -21.22 -0.87
C ILE A 360 -11.03 -22.14 -2.04
N ARG A 361 -11.07 -23.46 -1.83
CA ARG A 361 -11.42 -24.46 -2.86
C ARG A 361 -12.89 -24.37 -3.26
N ASP A 362 -13.80 -24.30 -2.29
CA ASP A 362 -15.24 -24.12 -2.49
C ASP A 362 -15.52 -22.84 -3.33
N PHE A 363 -14.91 -21.71 -2.95
CA PHE A 363 -15.06 -20.44 -3.67
C PHE A 363 -14.47 -20.50 -5.09
N LYS A 364 -13.33 -21.19 -5.26
CA LYS A 364 -12.71 -21.44 -6.57
C LYS A 364 -13.62 -22.27 -7.48
N GLU A 365 -14.19 -23.36 -6.96
CA GLU A 365 -15.08 -24.24 -7.72
C GLU A 365 -16.42 -23.57 -8.06
N ALA A 366 -17.08 -22.96 -7.07
CA ALA A 366 -18.42 -22.35 -7.22
C ALA A 366 -18.45 -21.19 -8.23
N ASN A 367 -17.33 -20.47 -8.39
CA ASN A 367 -17.17 -19.40 -9.38
C ASN A 367 -16.41 -19.86 -10.64
N GLY A 368 -16.01 -21.14 -10.72
CA GLY A 368 -15.28 -21.73 -11.84
C GLY A 368 -13.93 -21.06 -12.12
N LEU A 369 -13.19 -20.65 -11.09
CA LEU A 369 -12.02 -19.79 -11.20
C LEU A 369 -10.74 -20.56 -11.52
N ASP A 370 -9.88 -19.95 -12.34
CA ASP A 370 -8.58 -20.53 -12.67
C ASP A 370 -7.57 -20.24 -11.53
N LYS A 371 -7.66 -19.06 -10.89
CA LYS A 371 -6.82 -18.62 -9.75
C LYS A 371 -7.65 -17.93 -8.65
N VAL A 372 -7.08 -17.87 -7.45
CA VAL A 372 -7.57 -17.06 -6.32
C VAL A 372 -6.37 -16.29 -5.75
N ILE A 373 -6.61 -15.05 -5.30
CA ILE A 373 -5.69 -14.23 -4.50
C ILE A 373 -6.41 -13.96 -3.17
N VAL A 374 -5.74 -14.14 -2.04
CA VAL A 374 -6.29 -13.83 -0.70
C VAL A 374 -5.58 -12.60 -0.15
N GLN A 375 -6.35 -11.69 0.45
CA GLN A 375 -5.80 -10.44 0.98
C GLN A 375 -6.41 -10.06 2.33
N TRP A 376 -5.54 -9.81 3.30
CA TRP A 376 -5.92 -9.30 4.62
C TRP A 376 -6.26 -7.81 4.52
N THR A 377 -7.49 -7.46 4.84
CA THR A 377 -7.94 -6.08 5.09
C THR A 377 -8.78 -5.98 6.38
N ALA A 378 -8.63 -6.96 7.26
CA ALA A 378 -9.22 -6.95 8.59
C ALA A 378 -8.41 -6.06 9.53
N ASN A 379 -8.87 -5.99 10.78
CA ASN A 379 -8.25 -5.20 11.84
C ASN A 379 -6.72 -5.35 11.91
N THR A 380 -6.04 -4.26 12.29
CA THR A 380 -4.63 -4.32 12.68
C THR A 380 -4.50 -5.20 13.92
N GLU A 381 -3.72 -6.27 13.83
CA GLU A 381 -3.38 -7.11 14.99
C GLU A 381 -2.17 -6.54 15.74
N ARG A 382 -1.92 -7.03 16.96
CA ARG A 382 -0.61 -6.86 17.62
C ARG A 382 0.46 -7.64 16.85
N TYR A 383 1.74 -7.32 17.11
CA TYR A 383 2.81 -8.23 16.71
C TYR A 383 2.73 -9.54 17.51
N ALA A 384 3.06 -10.65 16.83
CA ALA A 384 3.44 -11.90 17.49
C ALA A 384 4.93 -11.86 17.86
N ASP A 385 5.29 -12.39 19.03
CA ASP A 385 6.70 -12.52 19.41
C ASP A 385 7.39 -13.61 18.58
N ILE A 386 8.62 -13.33 18.11
CA ILE A 386 9.41 -14.30 17.35
C ILE A 386 10.18 -15.18 18.34
N ILE A 387 9.82 -16.45 18.43
CA ILE A 387 10.29 -17.39 19.45
C ILE A 387 10.95 -18.60 18.78
N PRO A 388 12.25 -18.86 19.05
CA PRO A 388 12.94 -20.06 18.57
C PRO A 388 12.25 -21.34 19.04
N GLY A 389 12.09 -22.31 18.14
CA GLY A 389 11.33 -23.54 18.39
C GLY A 389 9.81 -23.42 18.23
N VAL A 390 9.29 -22.27 17.79
CA VAL A 390 7.84 -21.99 17.69
C VAL A 390 7.43 -21.42 16.34
N ASN A 391 8.02 -20.31 15.90
CA ASN A 391 7.63 -19.62 14.65
C ASN A 391 8.84 -19.13 13.82
N ASP A 392 10.01 -19.67 14.15
CA ASP A 392 11.32 -19.45 13.51
C ASP A 392 11.56 -20.32 12.26
N THR A 393 10.93 -21.51 12.17
CA THR A 393 10.99 -22.40 10.98
C THR A 393 9.59 -22.87 10.57
N ALA A 394 9.47 -23.33 9.33
CA ALA A 394 8.21 -23.83 8.76
C ALA A 394 7.67 -25.04 9.54
N GLU A 395 8.55 -25.99 9.90
CA GLU A 395 8.20 -27.17 10.69
C GLU A 395 7.76 -26.79 12.10
N ASN A 396 8.45 -25.84 12.74
CA ASN A 396 8.07 -25.34 14.07
C ASN A 396 6.73 -24.61 14.02
N LEU A 397 6.49 -23.77 13.00
CA LEU A 397 5.24 -23.03 12.84
C LEU A 397 4.03 -23.96 12.65
N LEU A 398 4.15 -24.99 11.80
CA LEU A 398 3.09 -25.99 11.62
C LEU A 398 2.80 -26.73 12.93
N LYS A 399 3.83 -27.13 13.67
CA LYS A 399 3.69 -27.74 15.00
C LYS A 399 3.05 -26.77 16.02
N ALA A 400 3.41 -25.49 16.01
CA ALA A 400 2.83 -24.47 16.88
C ALA A 400 1.34 -24.20 16.56
N ILE A 401 0.91 -24.40 15.30
CA ILE A 401 -0.51 -24.43 14.92
C ILE A 401 -1.19 -25.68 15.48
N GLU A 402 -0.58 -26.88 15.36
CA GLU A 402 -1.12 -28.13 15.92
C GLU A 402 -1.29 -28.08 17.45
N GLU A 403 -0.31 -27.53 18.17
CA GLU A 403 -0.30 -27.41 19.64
C GLU A 403 -1.11 -26.21 20.16
N GLY A 404 -1.61 -25.34 19.27
CA GLY A 404 -2.42 -24.17 19.63
C GLY A 404 -1.66 -23.10 20.41
N HIS A 405 -0.42 -22.82 19.99
CA HIS A 405 0.45 -21.83 20.62
C HIS A 405 -0.13 -20.41 20.56
N GLU A 406 0.10 -19.62 21.61
CA GLU A 406 -0.55 -18.31 21.78
C GLU A 406 0.03 -17.21 20.87
N GLU A 407 1.30 -17.35 20.46
CA GLU A 407 1.99 -16.46 19.49
C GLU A 407 1.80 -16.88 18.02
N VAL A 408 0.66 -17.50 17.70
CA VAL A 408 0.25 -17.80 16.32
C VAL A 408 -1.04 -17.03 16.02
N SER A 409 -0.93 -15.97 15.23
CA SER A 409 -2.05 -15.06 14.94
C SER A 409 -3.07 -15.67 13.96
N PRO A 410 -4.31 -15.15 13.92
CA PRO A 410 -5.26 -15.44 12.85
C PRO A 410 -4.67 -15.18 11.46
N SER A 411 -3.98 -14.04 11.26
CA SER A 411 -3.35 -13.70 9.98
C SER A 411 -2.28 -14.71 9.55
N THR A 412 -1.47 -15.24 10.47
CA THR A 412 -0.48 -16.29 10.17
C THR A 412 -1.18 -17.61 9.78
N VAL A 413 -2.30 -17.98 10.43
CA VAL A 413 -3.09 -19.16 10.03
C VAL A 413 -3.67 -19.00 8.62
N PHE A 414 -4.15 -17.81 8.24
CA PHE A 414 -4.55 -17.52 6.85
C PHE A 414 -3.37 -17.63 5.88
N SER A 415 -2.20 -17.07 6.21
CA SER A 415 -1.00 -17.15 5.36
C SER A 415 -0.54 -18.59 5.13
N VAL A 416 -0.58 -19.44 6.17
CA VAL A 416 -0.25 -20.88 6.06
C VAL A 416 -1.28 -21.61 5.22
N ALA A 417 -2.58 -21.38 5.44
CA ALA A 417 -3.64 -21.99 4.63
C ALA A 417 -3.51 -21.65 3.13
N CYS A 418 -3.23 -20.39 2.80
CA CYS A 418 -3.04 -19.96 1.41
C CYS A 418 -1.78 -20.58 0.78
N THR A 419 -0.68 -20.64 1.55
CA THR A 419 0.58 -21.28 1.13
C THR A 419 0.38 -22.75 0.78
N LEU A 420 -0.37 -23.49 1.60
CA LEU A 420 -0.67 -24.92 1.38
C LEU A 420 -1.64 -25.18 0.22
N GLU A 421 -2.37 -24.17 -0.27
CA GLU A 421 -3.19 -24.22 -1.49
C GLU A 421 -2.48 -23.62 -2.72
N GLY A 422 -1.24 -23.13 -2.59
CA GLY A 422 -0.53 -22.43 -3.67
C GLY A 422 -1.16 -21.09 -4.07
N VAL A 423 -1.94 -20.48 -3.17
CA VAL A 423 -2.65 -19.22 -3.38
C VAL A 423 -1.84 -18.04 -2.84
N PRO A 424 -1.59 -16.99 -3.65
CA PRO A 424 -0.91 -15.79 -3.17
C PRO A 424 -1.67 -15.11 -2.01
N PHE A 425 -0.94 -14.77 -0.94
CA PHE A 425 -1.49 -14.10 0.24
C PHE A 425 -0.85 -12.73 0.49
N ILE A 426 -1.69 -11.69 0.63
CA ILE A 426 -1.26 -10.30 0.77
C ILE A 426 -1.70 -9.73 2.12
N ASN A 427 -0.77 -9.29 2.96
CA ASN A 427 -1.07 -8.60 4.21
C ASN A 427 -1.23 -7.08 4.00
N GLY A 428 -2.46 -6.59 4.17
CA GLY A 428 -2.79 -5.18 4.09
C GLY A 428 -2.70 -4.38 5.39
N SER A 429 -2.33 -5.03 6.50
CA SER A 429 -2.25 -4.45 7.84
C SER A 429 -0.81 -4.61 8.41
N PRO A 430 -0.41 -3.89 9.47
CA PRO A 430 0.99 -3.76 9.86
C PRO A 430 1.51 -4.85 10.81
N GLN A 431 0.70 -5.82 11.23
CA GLN A 431 1.20 -6.92 12.06
C GLN A 431 2.18 -7.79 11.28
N ASN A 432 3.17 -8.37 11.96
CA ASN A 432 4.18 -9.27 11.40
C ASN A 432 3.63 -10.68 11.08
N THR A 433 2.60 -10.73 10.22
CA THR A 433 1.95 -11.97 9.74
C THR A 433 2.96 -13.01 9.26
N PHE A 434 4.01 -12.52 8.60
CA PHE A 434 5.09 -13.30 8.00
C PHE A 434 6.26 -13.49 8.97
N VAL A 435 5.99 -14.19 10.06
CA VAL A 435 7.02 -14.78 10.94
C VAL A 435 8.00 -15.62 10.12
N PRO A 436 9.27 -15.82 10.53
CA PRO A 436 10.28 -16.48 9.70
C PRO A 436 9.86 -17.86 9.18
N GLY A 437 9.16 -18.66 9.99
CA GLY A 437 8.61 -19.95 9.56
C GLY A 437 7.54 -19.86 8.48
N ALA A 438 6.77 -18.77 8.40
CA ALA A 438 5.80 -18.54 7.33
C ALA A 438 6.48 -18.15 6.01
N ILE A 439 7.59 -17.40 6.08
CA ILE A 439 8.43 -17.07 4.92
C ILE A 439 9.08 -18.35 4.39
N GLU A 440 9.70 -19.15 5.25
CA GLU A 440 10.32 -20.43 4.86
C GLU A 440 9.28 -21.42 4.29
N LEU A 441 8.06 -21.46 4.84
CA LEU A 441 6.98 -22.29 4.29
C LEU A 441 6.58 -21.83 2.89
N ALA A 442 6.46 -20.52 2.65
CA ALA A 442 6.15 -19.95 1.34
C ALA A 442 7.27 -20.17 0.31
N GLU A 443 8.53 -20.15 0.74
CA GLU A 443 9.69 -20.52 -0.10
C GLU A 443 9.69 -22.03 -0.44
N LYS A 444 9.45 -22.91 0.54
CA LYS A 444 9.35 -24.37 0.35
C LYS A 444 8.24 -24.78 -0.63
N HIS A 445 7.14 -24.03 -0.70
CA HIS A 445 6.01 -24.29 -1.61
C HIS A 445 6.06 -23.47 -2.92
N GLY A 446 6.97 -22.50 -3.05
CA GLY A 446 6.97 -21.55 -4.17
C GLY A 446 5.71 -20.66 -4.22
N ALA A 447 5.02 -20.49 -3.09
CA ALA A 447 3.81 -19.68 -2.97
C ALA A 447 4.17 -18.21 -2.73
N PHE A 448 3.39 -17.28 -3.29
CA PHE A 448 3.69 -15.85 -3.16
C PHE A 448 3.08 -15.22 -1.91
N ILE A 449 3.88 -14.40 -1.24
CA ILE A 449 3.51 -13.59 -0.08
C ILE A 449 3.92 -12.13 -0.31
N GLY A 450 3.14 -11.20 0.23
CA GLY A 450 3.42 -9.76 0.13
C GLY A 450 2.80 -8.96 1.27
N GLY A 451 3.46 -7.88 1.67
CA GLY A 451 3.08 -7.06 2.83
C GLY A 451 4.19 -6.05 3.14
N ASP A 452 4.06 -5.16 4.12
CA ASP A 452 2.94 -5.01 5.06
C ASP A 452 2.34 -3.59 5.03
N ASP A 453 1.06 -3.48 5.45
CA ASP A 453 0.25 -2.26 5.65
C ASP A 453 0.01 -1.36 4.41
N PHE A 454 -1.24 -1.11 4.02
CA PHE A 454 -1.54 -0.29 2.82
C PHE A 454 -0.97 1.14 2.88
N LYS A 455 -0.19 1.54 1.87
CA LYS A 455 0.39 2.88 1.73
C LYS A 455 -0.65 3.91 1.23
N SER A 456 -1.70 4.13 2.00
CA SER A 456 -2.70 5.19 1.77
C SER A 456 -2.22 6.57 2.25
N GLY A 457 -2.76 7.63 1.63
CA GLY A 457 -2.70 9.02 2.11
C GLY A 457 -1.34 9.50 2.64
N GLN A 458 -1.31 9.83 3.93
CA GLN A 458 -0.15 10.37 4.67
C GLN A 458 1.19 9.69 4.34
N THR A 459 1.28 8.36 4.43
CA THR A 459 2.56 7.67 4.24
C THR A 459 3.01 7.71 2.78
N LYS A 460 2.08 7.67 1.82
CA LYS A 460 2.40 7.79 0.38
C LYS A 460 2.99 9.16 0.07
N MET A 461 2.39 10.23 0.62
CA MET A 461 2.92 11.59 0.51
C MET A 461 4.30 11.74 1.17
N LYS A 462 4.48 11.21 2.40
CA LYS A 462 5.78 11.20 3.08
C LYS A 462 6.88 10.53 2.23
N SER A 463 6.60 9.34 1.69
CA SER A 463 7.54 8.56 0.86
C SER A 463 7.90 9.20 -0.50
N ALA A 464 7.22 10.28 -0.89
CA ALA A 464 7.55 11.10 -2.06
C ALA A 464 8.23 12.42 -1.65
N LEU A 465 7.74 13.08 -0.60
CA LEU A 465 8.26 14.37 -0.14
C LEU A 465 9.64 14.25 0.50
N VAL A 466 9.90 13.19 1.27
CA VAL A 466 11.22 12.96 1.90
C VAL A 466 12.28 12.63 0.84
N ASP A 467 11.95 11.77 -0.13
CA ASP A 467 12.80 11.46 -1.29
C ASP A 467 13.12 12.75 -2.07
N PHE A 468 12.11 13.57 -2.37
CA PHE A 468 12.31 14.87 -3.04
C PHE A 468 13.25 15.80 -2.26
N LEU A 469 13.00 16.03 -0.96
CA LEU A 469 13.80 16.97 -0.16
C LEU A 469 15.26 16.52 -0.02
N ILE A 470 15.49 15.24 0.26
CA ILE A 470 16.85 14.71 0.44
C ILE A 470 17.63 14.71 -0.88
N ASN A 471 17.02 14.36 -2.01
CA ASN A 471 17.67 14.47 -3.33
C ASN A 471 17.86 15.92 -3.78
N ALA A 472 17.06 16.87 -3.26
CA ALA A 472 17.26 18.31 -3.46
C ALA A 472 18.34 18.92 -2.55
N GLY A 473 19.01 18.13 -1.71
CA GLY A 473 20.05 18.61 -0.78
C GLY A 473 19.52 19.31 0.47
N ILE A 474 18.24 19.12 0.81
CA ILE A 474 17.60 19.70 1.99
C ILE A 474 17.63 18.68 3.12
N LYS A 475 18.23 19.04 4.27
CA LYS A 475 18.40 18.14 5.41
C LYS A 475 17.18 18.23 6.32
N LEU A 476 16.39 17.17 6.38
CA LEU A 476 15.31 17.06 7.38
C LEU A 476 15.93 16.82 8.76
N THR A 477 15.46 17.56 9.76
CA THR A 477 15.88 17.39 11.16
C THR A 477 14.72 17.02 12.09
N SER A 478 13.46 17.27 11.69
CA SER A 478 12.29 16.69 12.36
C SER A 478 11.13 16.40 11.40
N ILE A 479 10.37 15.34 11.71
CA ILE A 479 9.14 14.93 11.02
C ILE A 479 8.08 14.61 12.09
N ALA A 480 7.05 15.46 12.21
CA ALA A 480 5.95 15.26 13.15
C ALA A 480 4.68 14.83 12.40
N SER A 481 4.33 13.54 12.44
CA SER A 481 3.18 12.93 11.75
C SER A 481 2.00 12.65 12.68
N TYR A 482 1.13 13.63 12.89
CA TYR A 482 -0.15 13.45 13.58
C TYR A 482 -1.25 12.99 12.61
N ASN A 483 -2.19 12.16 13.07
CA ASN A 483 -3.41 11.86 12.33
C ASN A 483 -4.55 11.38 13.24
N HIS A 484 -5.80 11.61 12.83
CA HIS A 484 -6.98 11.10 13.52
C HIS A 484 -8.09 10.66 12.56
N LEU A 485 -8.87 9.66 12.98
CA LEU A 485 -9.94 9.02 12.22
C LEU A 485 -11.01 8.43 13.16
N GLY A 486 -12.24 8.28 12.67
CA GLY A 486 -13.42 7.85 13.43
C GLY A 486 -14.03 6.52 13.00
N ASN A 487 -13.46 5.86 11.99
CA ASN A 487 -13.86 4.52 11.53
C ASN A 487 -13.37 3.39 12.47
N ASN A 488 -13.62 2.13 12.10
CA ASN A 488 -13.25 0.99 12.94
C ASN A 488 -11.74 0.73 13.04
N ASP A 489 -10.92 1.14 12.06
CA ASP A 489 -9.45 1.10 12.21
C ASP A 489 -9.02 2.05 13.34
N GLY A 490 -9.59 3.26 13.38
CA GLY A 490 -9.44 4.18 14.51
C GLY A 490 -9.91 3.58 15.86
N LYS A 491 -11.05 2.89 15.91
CA LYS A 491 -11.56 2.19 17.12
C LYS A 491 -10.54 1.13 17.59
N ASN A 492 -9.99 0.33 16.67
CA ASN A 492 -9.03 -0.73 16.97
C ASN A 492 -7.65 -0.19 17.39
N LEU A 493 -7.14 0.82 16.68
CA LEU A 493 -5.86 1.49 16.94
C LEU A 493 -5.87 2.38 18.20
N SER A 494 -6.98 2.46 18.94
CA SER A 494 -6.99 3.09 20.27
C SER A 494 -6.32 2.21 21.34
N SER A 495 -6.01 0.95 21.04
CA SER A 495 -5.28 0.03 21.91
C SER A 495 -3.77 0.10 21.66
N HIS A 496 -2.96 0.14 22.72
CA HIS A 496 -1.50 0.33 22.61
C HIS A 496 -0.79 -0.81 21.87
N LYS A 497 -1.18 -2.08 22.08
CA LYS A 497 -0.57 -3.23 21.39
C LYS A 497 -0.73 -3.10 19.86
N GLN A 498 -1.94 -2.76 19.40
CA GLN A 498 -2.26 -2.61 17.97
C GLN A 498 -1.74 -1.28 17.38
N PHE A 499 -1.69 -0.21 18.18
CA PHE A 499 -1.05 1.06 17.77
C PHE A 499 0.44 0.87 17.46
N ARG A 500 1.18 0.12 18.31
CA ARG A 500 2.62 -0.10 18.13
C ARG A 500 2.97 -0.70 16.78
N SER A 501 2.14 -1.61 16.26
CA SER A 501 2.29 -2.15 14.90
C SER A 501 2.26 -1.04 13.84
N LYS A 502 1.27 -0.12 13.94
CA LYS A 502 1.06 1.01 13.01
C LYS A 502 2.06 2.16 13.20
N GLU A 503 2.71 2.23 14.36
CA GLU A 503 3.78 3.16 14.67
C GLU A 503 5.06 2.77 13.92
N ILE A 504 5.50 1.51 14.07
CA ILE A 504 6.68 0.96 13.39
C ILE A 504 6.54 1.10 11.86
N SER A 505 5.40 0.71 11.27
CA SER A 505 5.18 0.81 9.81
C SER A 505 5.10 2.24 9.26
N LYS A 506 5.03 3.27 10.13
CA LYS A 506 4.94 4.69 9.75
C LYS A 506 6.21 5.49 10.03
N SER A 507 7.07 5.01 10.91
CA SER A 507 8.37 5.63 11.22
C SER A 507 9.41 5.21 10.18
N ASN A 508 9.70 3.92 10.07
CA ASN A 508 10.82 3.35 9.29
C ASN A 508 10.80 3.60 7.76
N VAL A 509 9.77 4.30 7.27
CA VAL A 509 9.52 4.59 5.84
C VAL A 509 10.40 5.72 5.29
N VAL A 510 11.38 6.21 6.07
CA VAL A 510 12.33 7.26 5.68
C VAL A 510 13.79 6.81 5.76
N ASP A 511 14.06 5.68 6.41
CA ASP A 511 15.39 5.27 6.86
C ASP A 511 16.36 5.07 5.68
N ASP A 512 15.90 4.40 4.62
CA ASP A 512 16.65 4.15 3.37
C ASP A 512 16.98 5.45 2.60
N MET A 513 16.21 6.51 2.79
CA MET A 513 16.45 7.80 2.16
C MET A 513 17.47 8.63 2.93
N VAL A 514 17.45 8.51 4.27
CA VAL A 514 18.40 9.16 5.17
C VAL A 514 19.78 8.51 5.07
N GLU A 515 19.85 7.18 5.19
CA GLU A 515 21.10 6.40 5.09
C GLU A 515 21.80 6.60 3.73
N ALA A 516 21.03 6.72 2.65
CA ALA A 516 21.58 6.93 1.30
C ALA A 516 22.24 8.30 1.06
N ASN A 517 22.14 9.27 1.99
CA ASN A 517 22.71 10.61 1.81
C ASN A 517 23.71 10.99 2.94
N THR A 518 24.91 10.41 2.84
CA THR A 518 26.04 10.67 3.74
C THR A 518 26.65 12.09 3.63
N VAL A 519 26.06 12.98 2.83
CA VAL A 519 26.46 14.41 2.74
C VAL A 519 25.62 15.26 3.71
N LEU A 520 24.35 14.89 3.91
CA LEU A 520 23.45 15.57 4.84
C LEU A 520 23.48 14.92 6.24
N TYR A 521 23.59 13.60 6.30
CA TYR A 521 23.52 12.81 7.52
C TYR A 521 24.82 12.05 7.77
N LYS A 522 25.25 11.93 9.02
CA LYS A 522 26.30 11.00 9.44
C LYS A 522 25.75 9.58 9.55
N GLU A 523 26.64 8.61 9.66
CA GLU A 523 26.28 7.24 10.02
C GLU A 523 25.49 7.21 11.34
N GLY A 524 24.27 6.67 11.31
CA GLY A 524 23.34 6.65 12.46
C GLY A 524 22.69 7.98 12.82
N GLU A 525 22.80 9.02 11.99
CA GLU A 525 22.08 10.30 12.16
C GLU A 525 20.71 10.25 11.46
N HIS A 526 19.63 10.47 12.23
CA HIS A 526 18.25 10.44 11.74
C HIS A 526 17.48 11.68 12.23
N PRO A 527 16.46 12.16 11.50
CA PRO A 527 15.59 13.24 11.97
C PRO A 527 14.73 12.79 13.16
N ASP A 528 14.35 13.73 14.03
CA ASP A 528 13.37 13.49 15.10
C ASP A 528 12.00 13.11 14.52
N HIS A 529 11.69 11.80 14.51
CA HIS A 529 10.48 11.27 13.87
C HIS A 529 9.44 10.83 14.89
N THR A 530 8.30 11.52 14.94
CA THR A 530 7.18 11.18 15.83
C THR A 530 5.92 10.85 15.03
N VAL A 531 5.25 9.75 15.38
CA VAL A 531 3.97 9.32 14.78
C VAL A 531 2.89 9.26 15.85
N VAL A 532 1.73 9.88 15.60
CA VAL A 532 0.60 9.87 16.55
C VAL A 532 -0.70 9.54 15.81
N ILE A 533 -1.45 8.57 16.31
CA ILE A 533 -2.81 8.22 15.82
C ILE A 533 -3.81 8.42 16.96
N LYS A 534 -4.94 9.10 16.73
CA LYS A 534 -6.03 9.23 17.71
C LYS A 534 -7.39 8.86 17.12
N TYR A 535 -8.20 8.16 17.92
CA TYR A 535 -9.59 7.88 17.59
C TYR A 535 -10.47 9.12 17.82
N MET A 536 -11.21 9.54 16.80
CA MET A 536 -12.08 10.71 16.82
C MET A 536 -13.39 10.37 16.07
N PRO A 537 -14.41 9.79 16.73
CA PRO A 537 -15.60 9.25 16.07
C PRO A 537 -16.27 10.19 15.05
N ALA A 538 -16.31 11.49 15.36
CA ALA A 538 -17.03 12.50 14.59
C ALA A 538 -16.51 12.73 13.15
N VAL A 539 -15.32 12.25 12.77
CA VAL A 539 -14.84 12.35 11.38
C VAL A 539 -15.14 11.10 10.52
N GLY A 540 -15.54 9.99 11.14
CA GLY A 540 -15.77 8.72 10.43
C GLY A 540 -14.55 8.28 9.62
N ASP A 541 -14.76 7.94 8.35
CA ASP A 541 -13.69 7.55 7.42
C ASP A 541 -12.83 8.73 6.90
N ASN A 542 -13.26 9.98 7.15
CA ASN A 542 -12.58 11.20 6.71
C ASN A 542 -11.37 11.52 7.60
N LYS A 543 -10.36 10.66 7.51
CA LYS A 543 -9.07 10.74 8.18
C LYS A 543 -8.39 12.07 7.91
N ARG A 544 -7.89 12.67 8.99
CA ARG A 544 -7.22 13.97 9.02
C ARG A 544 -5.77 13.73 9.40
N ALA A 545 -4.85 13.98 8.48
CA ALA A 545 -3.41 13.90 8.70
C ALA A 545 -2.82 15.31 8.74
N LEU A 546 -1.98 15.57 9.74
CA LEU A 546 -1.22 16.79 9.90
C LEU A 546 0.25 16.37 10.01
N ASP A 547 1.05 16.76 9.03
CA ASP A 547 2.48 16.43 8.98
C ASP A 547 3.28 17.73 8.93
N GLU A 548 4.22 17.90 9.86
CA GLU A 548 5.19 18.99 9.82
C GLU A 548 6.59 18.44 9.55
N TYR A 549 7.26 19.02 8.57
CA TYR A 549 8.63 18.71 8.16
C TYR A 549 9.50 19.93 8.44
N TYR A 550 10.45 19.79 9.36
CA TYR A 550 11.43 20.83 9.70
C TYR A 550 12.79 20.44 9.13
N ALA A 551 13.43 21.37 8.44
CA ALA A 551 14.68 21.14 7.73
C ALA A 551 15.70 22.27 7.90
N GLU A 552 16.96 21.89 7.93
CA GLU A 552 18.11 22.78 7.74
C GLU A 552 18.33 23.00 6.23
N ILE A 553 18.64 24.25 5.86
CA ILE A 553 19.00 24.66 4.51
C ILE A 553 20.30 25.50 4.54
N PHE A 554 20.67 26.06 3.38
CA PHE A 554 21.91 26.81 3.18
C PHE A 554 22.20 27.84 4.30
N MET A 555 23.46 27.84 4.76
CA MET A 555 24.00 28.76 5.78
C MET A 555 23.27 28.75 7.14
N GLY A 556 22.65 27.64 7.54
CA GLY A 556 21.91 27.54 8.80
C GLY A 556 20.56 28.24 8.79
N GLY A 557 20.05 28.59 7.60
CA GLY A 557 18.63 28.85 7.42
C GLY A 557 17.81 27.59 7.67
N HIS A 558 16.50 27.76 7.87
CA HIS A 558 15.58 26.66 8.10
C HIS A 558 14.36 26.76 7.19
N GLN A 559 13.78 25.62 6.84
CA GLN A 559 12.53 25.49 6.09
C GLN A 559 11.55 24.62 6.87
N THR A 560 10.33 25.13 7.08
CA THR A 560 9.21 24.37 7.64
C THR A 560 8.15 24.15 6.56
N ILE A 561 7.74 22.89 6.37
CA ILE A 561 6.58 22.54 5.54
C ILE A 561 5.52 21.93 6.46
N SER A 562 4.42 22.64 6.67
CA SER A 562 3.25 22.14 7.39
C SER A 562 2.18 21.71 6.38
N LEU A 563 1.76 20.45 6.42
CA LEU A 563 0.89 19.81 5.45
C LEU A 563 -0.35 19.25 6.15
N PHE A 564 -1.51 19.80 5.82
CA PHE A 564 -2.81 19.28 6.26
C PHE A 564 -3.47 18.50 5.11
N ASN A 565 -3.69 17.20 5.32
CA ASN A 565 -4.33 16.30 4.37
C ASN A 565 -5.66 15.78 4.94
N VAL A 566 -6.71 15.91 4.14
CA VAL A 566 -8.04 15.32 4.39
C VAL A 566 -8.21 14.20 3.39
N CYS A 567 -8.47 13.00 3.87
CA CYS A 567 -8.60 11.83 3.02
C CYS A 567 -9.65 10.85 3.54
N GLU A 568 -10.46 10.34 2.63
CA GLU A 568 -11.36 9.21 2.82
C GLU A 568 -10.50 7.94 2.74
N ASP A 569 -10.09 7.39 3.89
CA ASP A 569 -9.02 6.39 3.95
C ASP A 569 -9.37 5.12 3.17
N SER A 570 -10.65 4.74 3.14
CA SER A 570 -11.15 3.59 2.38
C SER A 570 -11.19 3.85 0.87
N LEU A 571 -11.43 5.09 0.41
CA LEU A 571 -11.35 5.43 -1.02
C LEU A 571 -9.89 5.54 -1.50
N LEU A 572 -8.94 5.86 -0.61
CA LEU A 572 -7.51 5.76 -0.93
C LEU A 572 -6.94 4.33 -0.80
N ALA A 573 -7.51 3.48 0.05
CA ALA A 573 -7.09 2.09 0.22
C ALA A 573 -7.66 1.15 -0.85
N SER A 574 -8.93 1.33 -1.25
CA SER A 574 -9.61 0.42 -2.19
C SER A 574 -8.89 0.26 -3.55
N PRO A 575 -8.35 1.32 -4.18
CA PRO A 575 -7.58 1.17 -5.42
C PRO A 575 -6.24 0.46 -5.22
N LEU A 576 -5.61 0.61 -4.05
CA LEU A 576 -4.37 -0.11 -3.71
C LEU A 576 -4.63 -1.60 -3.48
N ILE A 577 -5.79 -1.96 -2.91
CA ILE A 577 -6.23 -3.36 -2.78
C ILE A 577 -6.38 -4.01 -4.16
N ILE A 578 -7.01 -3.29 -5.09
CA ILE A 578 -7.15 -3.73 -6.48
C ILE A 578 -5.77 -3.87 -7.15
N ASP A 579 -4.91 -2.85 -7.08
CA ASP A 579 -3.55 -2.90 -7.63
C ASP A 579 -2.73 -4.10 -7.10
N LEU A 580 -2.84 -4.38 -5.80
CA LEU A 580 -2.16 -5.51 -5.15
C LEU A 580 -2.59 -6.86 -5.74
N VAL A 581 -3.90 -7.08 -5.91
CA VAL A 581 -4.44 -8.31 -6.54
C VAL A 581 -4.02 -8.41 -8.00
N LEU A 582 -4.11 -7.32 -8.78
CA LEU A 582 -3.76 -7.34 -10.21
C LEU A 582 -2.28 -7.63 -10.43
N VAL A 583 -1.38 -7.01 -9.66
CA VAL A 583 0.06 -7.24 -9.80
C VAL A 583 0.43 -8.63 -9.27
N ALA A 584 -0.11 -9.08 -8.13
CA ALA A 584 0.17 -10.42 -7.63
C ALA A 584 -0.26 -11.52 -8.61
N GLU A 585 -1.43 -11.38 -9.26
CA GLU A 585 -1.84 -12.27 -10.36
C GLU A 585 -0.81 -12.25 -11.50
N MET A 586 -0.45 -11.06 -12.00
CA MET A 586 0.49 -10.92 -13.12
C MET A 586 1.84 -11.58 -12.80
N MET A 587 2.34 -11.46 -11.56
CA MET A 587 3.56 -12.14 -11.11
C MET A 587 3.46 -13.67 -11.13
N THR A 588 2.26 -14.25 -10.99
CA THR A 588 2.06 -15.71 -11.17
C THR A 588 2.17 -16.18 -12.62
N ARG A 589 2.20 -15.26 -13.60
CA ARG A 589 2.35 -15.54 -15.04
C ARG A 589 3.70 -15.15 -15.63
N ILE A 590 4.53 -14.41 -14.89
CA ILE A 590 5.87 -14.02 -15.33
C ILE A 590 6.89 -15.01 -14.75
N GLN A 591 7.57 -15.71 -15.64
CA GLN A 591 8.73 -16.55 -15.32
C GLN A 591 10.00 -15.94 -15.92
N TRP A 592 11.14 -16.20 -15.30
CA TRP A 592 12.45 -15.73 -15.75
C TRP A 592 13.49 -16.86 -15.74
N LYS A 593 14.57 -16.63 -16.48
CA LYS A 593 15.73 -17.52 -16.56
C LYS A 593 16.99 -16.69 -16.81
N ALA A 594 18.02 -16.83 -15.97
CA ALA A 594 19.32 -16.18 -16.16
C ALA A 594 20.18 -17.00 -17.14
N VAL A 595 20.67 -16.33 -18.19
CA VAL A 595 21.69 -16.82 -19.11
C VAL A 595 23.02 -16.18 -18.73
N SER A 596 23.89 -16.98 -18.11
CA SER A 596 25.15 -16.54 -17.52
C SER A 596 26.35 -17.22 -18.20
N SER A 597 27.40 -16.45 -18.44
CA SER A 597 28.72 -16.92 -18.92
C SER A 597 29.69 -17.23 -17.77
N ASP A 598 29.34 -16.83 -16.55
CA ASP A 598 30.14 -16.90 -15.31
C ASP A 598 29.69 -17.98 -14.32
N GLY A 599 28.73 -18.84 -14.71
CA GLY A 599 28.40 -20.10 -14.02
C GLY A 599 27.09 -20.13 -13.22
N ALA A 600 26.37 -19.01 -13.13
CA ALA A 600 25.09 -18.88 -12.41
C ALA A 600 23.85 -19.12 -13.29
N ALA A 601 24.00 -19.80 -14.43
CA ALA A 601 22.92 -20.00 -15.40
C ALA A 601 21.81 -20.92 -14.85
N THR A 602 20.57 -20.43 -14.80
CA THR A 602 19.41 -21.27 -14.48
C THR A 602 19.04 -22.09 -15.71
N LYS A 603 18.98 -23.42 -15.56
CA LYS A 603 18.58 -24.32 -16.67
C LYS A 603 17.15 -24.04 -17.13
N ASP A 604 16.24 -23.97 -16.16
CA ASP A 604 14.80 -23.92 -16.36
C ASP A 604 14.23 -22.55 -15.98
N PHE A 605 13.07 -22.22 -16.52
CA PHE A 605 12.31 -21.03 -16.12
C PHE A 605 11.78 -21.17 -14.70
N LYS A 606 11.86 -20.09 -13.91
CA LYS A 606 11.37 -20.02 -12.53
C LYS A 606 10.46 -18.81 -12.32
N GLY A 607 9.60 -18.88 -11.31
CA GLY A 607 8.89 -17.70 -10.79
C GLY A 607 9.85 -16.74 -10.07
N PHE A 608 9.34 -15.59 -9.67
CA PHE A 608 10.04 -14.69 -8.76
C PHE A 608 10.20 -15.30 -7.36
N HIS A 609 10.93 -14.62 -6.47
CA HIS A 609 11.00 -15.00 -5.06
C HIS A 609 9.60 -14.98 -4.41
N SER A 610 9.36 -15.88 -3.45
CA SER A 610 8.07 -15.96 -2.74
C SER A 610 7.64 -14.63 -2.12
N VAL A 611 8.59 -13.87 -1.56
CA VAL A 611 8.39 -12.49 -1.13
C VAL A 611 8.33 -11.53 -2.34
N LEU A 612 7.13 -11.08 -2.70
CA LEU A 612 6.88 -10.19 -3.85
C LEU A 612 7.16 -8.70 -3.53
N SER A 613 8.43 -8.33 -3.40
CA SER A 613 8.86 -6.93 -3.18
C SER A 613 8.46 -5.95 -4.29
N ILE A 614 8.04 -6.43 -5.48
CA ILE A 614 7.46 -5.58 -6.53
C ILE A 614 6.17 -4.85 -6.07
N LEU A 615 5.47 -5.38 -5.07
CA LEU A 615 4.25 -4.79 -4.50
C LEU A 615 4.50 -3.54 -3.63
N SER A 616 5.77 -3.19 -3.38
CA SER A 616 6.18 -2.11 -2.45
C SER A 616 5.54 -0.74 -2.71
N TYR A 617 5.17 -0.43 -3.95
CA TYR A 617 4.50 0.83 -4.28
C TYR A 617 3.18 1.02 -3.49
N MET A 618 2.50 -0.07 -3.15
CA MET A 618 1.22 -0.11 -2.43
C MET A 618 1.35 -0.35 -0.91
N LEU A 619 2.55 -0.60 -0.36
CA LEU A 619 2.78 -1.12 1.00
C LEU A 619 3.74 -0.25 1.82
N LYS A 620 3.47 -0.01 3.11
CA LYS A 620 4.24 0.96 3.94
C LYS A 620 5.55 0.41 4.45
N ALA A 621 5.54 -0.85 4.90
CA ALA A 621 6.70 -1.56 5.39
C ALA A 621 6.94 -2.76 4.45
N PRO A 622 7.45 -2.51 3.23
CA PRO A 622 7.51 -3.55 2.22
C PRO A 622 8.50 -4.66 2.59
N MET A 623 8.01 -5.89 2.64
CA MET A 623 8.86 -7.07 2.76
C MET A 623 9.78 -7.22 1.54
N THR A 624 11.01 -7.64 1.81
CA THR A 624 12.00 -7.98 0.80
C THR A 624 12.52 -9.42 1.03
N PRO A 625 13.03 -10.10 0.00
CA PRO A 625 13.72 -11.38 0.16
C PRO A 625 14.82 -11.32 1.25
N PRO A 626 15.04 -12.39 2.04
CA PRO A 626 16.03 -12.39 3.11
C PRO A 626 17.41 -11.88 2.66
N GLY A 627 17.96 -10.92 3.39
CA GLY A 627 19.26 -10.30 3.08
C GLY A 627 19.26 -9.26 1.96
N THR A 628 18.10 -8.81 1.46
CA THR A 628 18.00 -7.75 0.44
C THR A 628 17.45 -6.43 1.03
N PRO A 629 17.96 -5.26 0.60
CA PRO A 629 17.63 -3.97 1.21
C PRO A 629 16.20 -3.53 0.92
N VAL A 630 15.58 -2.89 1.91
CA VAL A 630 14.26 -2.25 1.80
C VAL A 630 14.39 -0.93 1.04
N VAL A 631 13.40 -0.61 0.18
CA VAL A 631 13.34 0.66 -0.55
C VAL A 631 11.95 1.27 -0.38
N ASN A 632 11.86 2.40 0.31
CA ASN A 632 10.59 3.09 0.58
C ASN A 632 10.29 4.22 -0.43
N ALA A 633 11.32 4.73 -1.12
CA ALA A 633 11.22 5.86 -2.04
C ALA A 633 10.19 5.59 -3.16
N LEU A 634 9.10 6.36 -3.17
CA LEU A 634 7.92 6.10 -4.00
C LEU A 634 8.23 6.12 -5.51
N SER A 635 9.18 6.97 -5.89
CA SER A 635 9.77 7.10 -7.23
C SER A 635 10.40 5.79 -7.69
N LYS A 636 11.36 5.28 -6.91
CA LYS A 636 12.13 4.05 -7.15
C LYS A 636 11.22 2.83 -7.19
N GLN A 637 10.23 2.76 -6.30
CA GLN A 637 9.21 1.70 -6.29
C GLN A 637 8.36 1.67 -7.57
N ARG A 638 7.88 2.83 -8.06
CA ARG A 638 7.13 2.90 -9.34
C ARG A 638 8.03 2.51 -10.51
N ALA A 639 9.28 2.98 -10.52
CA ALA A 639 10.24 2.65 -11.57
C ALA A 639 10.53 1.14 -11.64
N ALA A 640 10.72 0.47 -10.49
CA ALA A 640 10.94 -0.97 -10.44
C ALA A 640 9.76 -1.77 -11.05
N LEU A 641 8.53 -1.49 -10.61
CA LEU A 641 7.31 -2.10 -11.16
C LEU A 641 7.18 -1.88 -12.68
N THR A 642 7.41 -0.64 -13.13
CA THR A 642 7.33 -0.28 -14.56
C THR A 642 8.39 -0.99 -15.39
N ASN A 643 9.65 -1.01 -14.91
CA ASN A 643 10.78 -1.55 -15.65
C ASN A 643 10.77 -3.09 -15.73
N ILE A 644 10.23 -3.79 -14.72
CA ILE A 644 10.00 -5.23 -14.79
C ILE A 644 8.97 -5.55 -15.90
N PHE A 645 7.88 -4.79 -15.98
CA PHE A 645 6.86 -5.01 -17.02
C PHE A 645 7.39 -4.65 -18.43
N ARG A 646 8.20 -3.59 -18.55
CA ARG A 646 8.92 -3.25 -19.80
C ARG A 646 9.89 -4.35 -20.24
N ALA A 647 10.67 -4.92 -19.32
CA ALA A 647 11.56 -6.04 -19.61
C ALA A 647 10.78 -7.27 -20.13
N CYS A 648 9.58 -7.53 -19.61
CA CYS A 648 8.69 -8.62 -20.08
C CYS A 648 8.19 -8.45 -21.53
N VAL A 649 8.28 -7.25 -22.11
CA VAL A 649 8.03 -6.97 -23.55
C VAL A 649 9.30 -6.61 -24.34
N GLY A 650 10.49 -6.82 -23.76
CA GLY A 650 11.78 -6.58 -24.42
C GLY A 650 12.17 -5.10 -24.56
N LEU A 651 11.58 -4.21 -23.76
CA LEU A 651 11.94 -2.80 -23.67
C LEU A 651 12.92 -2.55 -22.50
N GLU A 652 13.97 -1.77 -22.76
CA GLU A 652 14.88 -1.24 -21.74
C GLU A 652 14.15 -0.24 -20.81
N PRO A 653 14.68 0.07 -19.61
CA PRO A 653 14.20 1.18 -18.79
C PRO A 653 14.21 2.53 -19.52
N GLU A 654 13.24 3.41 -19.22
CA GLU A 654 13.36 4.82 -19.62
C GLU A 654 14.54 5.45 -18.86
N SER A 655 15.39 6.18 -19.58
CA SER A 655 16.63 6.75 -19.04
C SER A 655 16.56 8.26 -18.75
N GLU A 656 15.52 8.93 -19.24
CA GLU A 656 15.32 10.39 -19.25
C GLU A 656 16.47 11.23 -19.84
N MET A 657 17.53 10.60 -20.37
CA MET A 657 18.73 11.28 -20.86
C MET A 657 18.44 12.22 -22.04
N THR A 658 17.39 11.95 -22.83
CA THR A 658 16.87 12.83 -23.90
C THR A 658 17.99 13.40 -24.79
N LEU A 659 18.92 12.54 -25.21
CA LEU A 659 20.14 12.91 -25.95
C LEU A 659 19.81 13.35 -27.38
N GLU A 660 18.77 12.77 -27.96
CA GLU A 660 18.08 13.13 -29.19
C GLU A 660 17.48 14.56 -29.18
N HIS A 661 17.55 15.27 -28.04
CA HIS A 661 17.21 16.69 -27.92
C HIS A 661 18.39 17.58 -27.51
N LYS A 662 19.58 16.99 -27.35
CA LYS A 662 20.77 17.64 -26.75
C LYS A 662 22.05 17.50 -27.58
N LEU A 663 22.09 16.58 -28.55
CA LEU A 663 23.26 16.24 -29.37
C LEU A 663 23.01 16.48 -30.88
N PHE A 664 22.33 17.59 -31.22
CA PHE A 664 22.10 18.03 -32.60
C PHE A 664 23.36 18.63 -33.25
#